data_AF-A0A813V2Z8-F1
#
_entry.id   AF-A0A813V2Z8-F1
#
_cell.length_a   1.000
_cell.length_b   1.000
_cell.length_c   1.000
_cell.angle_alpha   90.00
_cell.angle_beta   90.00
_cell.angle_gamma   90.00
#
_symmetry.space_group_name_H-M   'P 1'
#
loop_
_entity.id
_entity.type
_entity.pdbx_description
1 polymer ?
#
loop_
_entity_poly.entity_id
_entity_poly.type
_entity_poly.pdbx_seq_one_letter_code
_entity_poly.pdbx_strand_id
1 'polypeptide(L)'
;MFELLSGVYKFTFQQVTQDGFYACLDIWSIFIEYIKTKDENRLLNKESSFEKYSQILRSLSQELLQRIHNAQTMAENLEETTDLNDSETAIDRYRRECIDVLSKLADIPNLSSNILHSLISLLQPDIEKYKSIQKLIQTSPNDPSRQQFILNNDSIHACSQILNSFSNLLHAFSSIANTCLLDDDNNQQQNYFQTRLTLVHQFIQLITYIIHARFDLVECSSKKIHNELIHAQTRSFECVTNLIPWLSQMLVLYNSNQDNRRMIQELITHIIDTCTPLIDINNFDKSIAISSGTLLSSIVPLTRQNLPIDQMNSIKHLIHRILSWNIVINSKTNFQLYKLSIKIISFIILTDQQSTEQFFRQIFQPLDTLLKEPANFFNHQQDQYLIPKNSLDGQESIPSVIGPMTRSLSNIHFVFKLILETKPWLVDPKVHNIPWRNDLFEESQNKKLCFGVIQFDQLVHLSPPVQRAMNIAIKALEQAGHQIIEWDTTDHPEGLGMLVKMFQADGGKDIQKALDLSGEPIIQGAFVGSTETEISVYENWQLNSARTKYAIKYLEKWNKTKEITSTGRPVDGIISPIYALPAYPHYFELMAGYNAIANLLQLSSVILPVTRVDLQLDQITDEYRNMKTTSTLDEAVKDVYSSPEIFENCMVGLQVICRRLEDEKAIAMAMILEEAIKLYKTKNN
;
A
#
# COMPACT_ATOMS: atom_id res chain seq x y z
N MET A 1 -36.11 -16.72 26.75
CA MET A 1 -34.89 -16.51 25.92
C MET A 1 -33.65 -16.26 26.78
N PHE A 2 -33.65 -15.36 27.76
CA PHE A 2 -32.52 -15.20 28.71
C PHE A 2 -32.21 -16.47 29.54
N GLU A 3 -33.24 -17.16 30.04
CA GLU A 3 -33.09 -18.46 30.73
C GLU A 3 -32.55 -19.56 29.81
N LEU A 4 -32.97 -19.56 28.53
CA LEU A 4 -32.47 -20.49 27.52
C LEU A 4 -30.97 -20.26 27.28
N LEU A 5 -30.54 -19.01 27.09
CA LEU A 5 -29.13 -18.66 26.91
C LEU A 5 -28.30 -18.98 28.16
N SER A 6 -28.86 -18.80 29.36
CA SER A 6 -28.19 -19.19 30.61
C SER A 6 -28.02 -20.71 30.72
N GLY A 7 -28.99 -21.48 30.20
CA GLY A 7 -28.87 -22.93 30.04
C GLY A 7 -27.79 -23.31 29.01
N VAL A 8 -27.78 -22.67 27.85
CA VAL A 8 -26.77 -22.88 26.79
C VAL A 8 -25.37 -22.54 27.30
N TYR A 9 -25.20 -21.45 28.06
CA TYR A 9 -23.94 -21.08 28.69
C TYR A 9 -23.41 -22.19 29.60
N LYS A 10 -24.23 -22.66 30.55
CA LYS A 10 -23.85 -23.75 31.45
C LYS A 10 -23.53 -25.03 30.68
N PHE A 11 -24.36 -25.37 29.68
CA PHE A 11 -24.18 -26.53 28.83
C PHE A 11 -22.88 -26.48 28.03
N THR A 12 -22.53 -25.31 27.49
CA THR A 12 -21.30 -25.09 26.70
C THR A 12 -20.06 -25.45 27.51
N PHE A 13 -19.96 -24.96 28.75
CA PHE A 13 -18.76 -25.14 29.57
C PHE A 13 -18.73 -26.43 30.41
N GLN A 14 -19.79 -27.24 30.30
CA GLN A 14 -19.89 -28.58 30.89
C GLN A 14 -19.72 -29.71 29.85
N GLN A 15 -19.42 -29.38 28.58
CA GLN A 15 -19.17 -30.38 27.56
C GLN A 15 -17.97 -31.26 27.92
N VAL A 16 -18.12 -32.56 27.68
CA VAL A 16 -17.10 -33.60 27.91
C VAL A 16 -16.35 -33.96 26.64
N THR A 17 -16.88 -33.63 25.45
CA THR A 17 -16.24 -33.88 24.15
C THR A 17 -15.89 -32.58 23.45
N GLN A 18 -14.81 -32.59 22.65
CA GLN A 18 -14.41 -31.42 21.85
C GLN A 18 -15.47 -31.05 20.81
N ASP A 19 -16.05 -32.04 20.12
CA ASP A 19 -17.09 -31.79 19.11
C ASP A 19 -18.37 -31.18 19.71
N GLY A 20 -18.76 -31.62 20.91
CA GLY A 20 -19.89 -31.04 21.64
C GLY A 20 -19.62 -29.59 22.04
N PHE A 21 -18.39 -29.29 22.44
CA PHE A 21 -17.95 -27.93 22.74
C PHE A 21 -17.96 -27.03 21.49
N TYR A 22 -17.39 -27.49 20.38
CA TYR A 22 -17.36 -26.74 19.11
C TYR A 22 -18.77 -26.48 18.56
N ALA A 23 -19.67 -27.46 18.61
CA ALA A 23 -21.05 -27.26 18.24
C ALA A 23 -21.76 -26.19 19.10
N CYS A 24 -21.41 -26.09 20.39
CA CYS A 24 -21.91 -25.00 21.24
C CYS A 24 -21.35 -23.63 20.82
N LEU A 25 -20.07 -23.55 20.44
CA LEU A 25 -19.46 -22.32 19.94
C LEU A 25 -20.08 -21.85 18.61
N ASP A 26 -20.48 -22.77 17.73
CA ASP A 26 -21.22 -22.46 16.50
C ASP A 26 -22.59 -21.84 16.82
N ILE A 27 -23.30 -22.39 17.80
CA ILE A 27 -24.58 -21.82 18.27
C ILE A 27 -24.37 -20.39 18.80
N TRP A 28 -23.30 -20.15 19.56
CA TRP A 28 -22.96 -18.81 20.03
C TRP A 28 -22.63 -17.86 18.87
N SER A 29 -21.87 -18.32 17.88
CA SER A 29 -21.56 -17.55 16.68
C SER A 29 -22.81 -17.07 15.95
N ILE A 30 -23.77 -17.96 15.69
CA ILE A 30 -25.04 -17.63 15.03
C ILE A 30 -25.84 -16.63 15.86
N PHE A 31 -25.85 -16.81 17.19
CA PHE A 31 -26.57 -15.89 18.08
C PHE A 31 -25.95 -14.48 18.10
N ILE A 32 -24.63 -14.37 18.07
CA ILE A 32 -23.91 -13.09 18.01
C ILE A 32 -24.25 -12.35 16.70
N GLU A 33 -24.24 -13.06 15.58
CA GLU A 33 -24.59 -12.49 14.27
C GLU A 33 -26.04 -12.02 14.21
N TYR A 34 -26.95 -12.77 14.83
CA TYR A 34 -28.35 -12.35 15.02
C TYR A 34 -28.47 -11.04 15.83
N ILE A 35 -27.65 -10.86 16.88
CA ILE A 35 -27.65 -9.61 17.65
C ILE A 35 -27.16 -8.45 16.78
N LYS A 36 -26.04 -8.64 16.06
CA LYS A 36 -25.42 -7.62 15.21
C LYS A 36 -26.39 -7.12 14.13
N THR A 37 -26.95 -8.04 13.35
CA THR A 37 -27.94 -7.72 12.30
C THR A 37 -29.20 -7.06 12.84
N LYS A 38 -29.64 -7.41 14.05
CA LYS A 38 -30.85 -6.85 14.64
C LYS A 38 -30.67 -5.43 15.17
N ASP A 39 -29.49 -5.11 15.70
CA ASP A 39 -29.18 -3.77 16.20
C ASP A 39 -28.79 -2.82 15.05
N GLU A 40 -28.15 -3.31 13.98
CA GLU A 40 -27.92 -2.53 12.72
C GLU A 40 -29.24 -2.07 12.07
N ASN A 41 -30.30 -2.88 12.15
CA ASN A 41 -31.60 -2.58 11.53
C ASN A 41 -32.53 -1.69 12.40
N ARG A 42 -32.10 -1.25 13.60
CA ARG A 42 -32.91 -0.43 14.51
C ARG A 42 -32.46 1.03 14.53
N LEU A 43 -33.06 1.84 13.66
CA LEU A 43 -33.02 3.30 13.78
C LEU A 43 -33.98 3.77 14.90
N LEU A 44 -33.40 4.41 15.93
CA LEU A 44 -34.02 5.34 16.90
C LEU A 44 -35.26 4.83 17.67
N ASN A 45 -35.08 4.54 18.97
CA ASN A 45 -36.11 4.49 20.05
C ASN A 45 -36.63 3.12 20.56
N LYS A 46 -35.84 2.04 20.53
CA LYS A 46 -36.08 0.84 21.39
C LYS A 46 -34.79 0.42 22.09
N GLU A 47 -34.88 -0.04 23.34
CA GLU A 47 -33.75 -0.65 24.09
C GLU A 47 -32.96 -1.60 23.18
N SER A 48 -31.63 -1.43 23.17
CA SER A 48 -30.75 -2.20 22.29
C SER A 48 -30.87 -3.69 22.63
N SER A 49 -30.84 -4.56 21.62
CA SER A 49 -30.83 -6.01 21.87
C SER A 49 -29.60 -6.39 22.69
N PHE A 50 -28.50 -5.62 22.52
CA PHE A 50 -27.31 -5.66 23.37
C PHE A 50 -27.60 -5.48 24.86
N GLU A 51 -28.26 -4.41 25.32
CA GLU A 51 -28.48 -4.13 26.75
C GLU A 51 -29.11 -5.33 27.45
N LYS A 52 -30.08 -5.98 26.78
CA LYS A 52 -30.80 -7.15 27.27
C LYS A 52 -29.92 -8.39 27.47
N TYR A 53 -28.86 -8.57 26.68
CA TYR A 53 -27.99 -9.75 26.72
C TYR A 53 -26.55 -9.44 27.17
N SER A 54 -26.25 -8.18 27.45
CA SER A 54 -24.91 -7.69 27.78
C SER A 54 -24.23 -8.47 28.91
N GLN A 55 -24.98 -8.85 29.94
CA GLN A 55 -24.45 -9.61 31.08
C GLN A 55 -23.98 -11.01 30.67
N ILE A 56 -24.76 -11.74 29.87
CA ILE A 56 -24.40 -13.11 29.48
C ILE A 56 -23.28 -13.13 28.45
N LEU A 57 -23.24 -12.14 27.55
CA LEU A 57 -22.15 -11.99 26.58
C LEU A 57 -20.82 -11.63 27.27
N ARG A 58 -20.86 -10.83 28.35
CA ARG A 58 -19.69 -10.56 29.19
C ARG A 58 -19.22 -11.81 29.95
N SER A 59 -20.14 -12.61 30.51
CA SER A 59 -19.77 -13.89 31.12
C SER A 59 -19.14 -14.85 30.11
N LEU A 60 -19.72 -14.94 28.90
CA LEU A 60 -19.19 -15.75 27.81
C LEU A 60 -17.77 -15.33 27.43
N SER A 61 -17.52 -14.03 27.25
CA SER A 61 -16.18 -13.56 26.89
C SER A 61 -15.15 -13.81 27.99
N GLN A 62 -15.51 -13.64 29.26
CA GLN A 62 -14.62 -13.92 30.39
C GLN A 62 -14.24 -15.40 30.47
N GLU A 63 -15.21 -16.30 30.33
CA GLU A 63 -14.96 -17.74 30.39
C GLU A 63 -14.12 -18.21 29.18
N LEU A 64 -14.43 -17.73 27.97
CA LEU A 64 -13.63 -18.03 26.77
C LEU A 64 -12.17 -17.55 26.91
N LEU A 65 -11.95 -16.36 27.48
CA LEU A 65 -10.60 -15.86 27.77
C LEU A 65 -9.86 -16.74 28.77
N GLN A 66 -10.51 -17.22 29.83
CA GLN A 66 -9.92 -18.16 30.78
C GLN A 66 -9.60 -19.52 30.14
N ARG A 67 -10.45 -20.00 29.24
CA ARG A 67 -10.22 -21.24 28.49
C ARG A 67 -9.04 -21.13 27.54
N ILE A 68 -8.85 -19.98 26.88
CA ILE A 68 -7.68 -19.71 26.04
C ILE A 68 -6.39 -19.65 26.89
N HIS A 69 -6.43 -18.96 28.03
CA HIS A 69 -5.29 -18.88 28.94
C HIS A 69 -4.83 -20.27 29.44
N ASN A 70 -5.78 -21.18 29.64
CA ASN A 70 -5.57 -22.55 30.10
C ASN A 70 -5.73 -23.62 29.01
N ALA A 71 -5.60 -23.26 27.73
CA ALA A 71 -5.99 -24.14 26.61
C ALA A 71 -5.31 -25.51 26.64
N GLN A 72 -4.06 -25.57 27.10
CA GLN A 72 -3.29 -26.81 27.17
C GLN A 72 -3.88 -27.82 28.18
N THR A 73 -4.25 -27.37 29.38
CA THR A 73 -4.88 -28.24 30.38
C THR A 73 -6.33 -28.55 30.03
N MET A 74 -7.03 -27.65 29.33
CA MET A 74 -8.43 -27.85 28.96
C MET A 74 -8.60 -28.82 27.78
N ALA A 75 -7.71 -28.76 26.79
CA ALA A 75 -7.73 -29.65 25.63
C ALA A 75 -7.36 -31.10 26.01
N GLU A 76 -6.39 -31.29 26.92
CA GLU A 76 -5.99 -32.61 27.44
C GLU A 76 -7.09 -33.29 28.26
N ASN A 77 -7.96 -32.51 28.91
CA ASN A 77 -9.09 -33.02 29.70
C ASN A 77 -10.32 -33.39 28.85
N LEU A 78 -10.37 -32.99 27.58
CA LEU A 78 -11.43 -33.34 26.64
C LEU A 78 -10.96 -34.55 25.81
N GLU A 79 -11.58 -35.72 26.01
CA GLU A 79 -11.16 -36.97 25.35
C GLU A 79 -11.08 -36.82 23.82
N GLU A 80 -9.94 -37.17 23.22
CA GLU A 80 -9.72 -37.16 21.76
C GLU A 80 -10.13 -38.49 21.10
N THR A 81 -10.92 -38.40 20.02
CA THR A 81 -10.87 -39.34 18.90
C THR A 81 -9.87 -38.80 17.88
N THR A 82 -8.72 -39.45 17.79
CA THR A 82 -7.65 -39.11 16.84
C THR A 82 -8.08 -39.36 15.40
N ASP A 83 -8.23 -38.29 14.61
CA ASP A 83 -8.00 -38.30 13.16
C ASP A 83 -7.65 -36.86 12.74
N LEU A 84 -6.35 -36.53 12.82
CA LEU A 84 -5.83 -35.23 12.38
C LEU A 84 -4.94 -35.43 11.16
N ASN A 85 -5.29 -34.77 10.05
CA ASN A 85 -4.41 -34.58 8.90
C ASN A 85 -3.14 -33.81 9.32
N ASP A 86 -2.02 -34.15 8.69
CA ASP A 86 -0.68 -33.60 8.94
C ASP A 86 -0.62 -32.05 8.81
N SER A 87 -0.87 -31.30 9.89
CA SER A 87 -0.26 -29.97 10.18
C SER A 87 -0.83 -29.22 11.39
N GLU A 88 -2.05 -29.49 11.87
CA GLU A 88 -2.69 -28.74 12.96
C GLU A 88 -2.89 -29.62 14.21
N THR A 89 -2.44 -29.17 15.39
CA THR A 89 -2.67 -29.90 16.64
C THR A 89 -4.09 -29.64 17.17
N ALA A 90 -4.67 -30.57 17.92
CA ALA A 90 -6.00 -30.36 18.52
C ALA A 90 -6.06 -29.12 19.44
N ILE A 91 -4.94 -28.78 20.07
CA ILE A 91 -4.79 -27.57 20.90
C ILE A 91 -4.90 -26.30 20.03
N ASP A 92 -4.30 -26.31 18.83
CA ASP A 92 -4.39 -25.19 17.89
C ASP A 92 -5.82 -25.00 17.38
N ARG A 93 -6.51 -26.11 17.05
CA ARG A 93 -7.94 -26.08 16.70
C ARG A 93 -8.78 -25.53 17.83
N TYR A 94 -8.65 -26.06 19.05
CA TYR A 94 -9.40 -25.61 20.23
C TYR A 94 -9.27 -24.10 20.47
N ARG A 95 -8.04 -23.59 20.36
CA ARG A 95 -7.74 -22.16 20.49
C ARG A 95 -8.43 -21.34 19.39
N ARG A 96 -8.33 -21.77 18.14
CA ARG A 96 -8.92 -21.06 16.99
C ARG A 96 -10.42 -20.88 17.18
N GLU A 97 -11.13 -21.96 17.50
CA GLU A 97 -12.59 -21.92 17.69
C GLU A 97 -13.00 -20.95 18.82
N CYS A 98 -12.24 -20.89 19.92
CA CYS A 98 -12.52 -19.95 21.01
C CYS A 98 -12.25 -18.48 20.61
N ILE A 99 -11.17 -18.24 19.87
CA ILE A 99 -10.78 -16.90 19.41
C ILE A 99 -11.76 -16.37 18.36
N ASP A 100 -12.31 -17.22 17.50
CA ASP A 100 -13.27 -16.83 16.48
C ASP A 100 -14.57 -16.29 17.12
N VAL A 101 -15.10 -16.98 18.14
CA VAL A 101 -16.26 -16.49 18.90
C VAL A 101 -15.94 -15.20 19.64
N LEU A 102 -14.77 -15.10 20.28
CA LEU A 102 -14.35 -13.87 20.95
C LEU A 102 -14.18 -12.68 20.00
N SER A 103 -13.69 -12.92 18.78
CA SER A 103 -13.53 -11.88 17.77
C SER A 103 -14.89 -11.35 17.31
N LYS A 104 -15.87 -12.23 17.11
CA LYS A 104 -17.27 -11.84 16.84
C LYS A 104 -17.92 -11.08 17.99
N LEU A 105 -17.58 -11.41 19.25
CA LEU A 105 -18.02 -10.64 20.41
C LEU A 105 -17.36 -9.26 20.48
N ALA A 106 -16.09 -9.15 20.10
CA ALA A 106 -15.34 -7.91 20.08
C ALA A 106 -15.84 -6.92 19.01
N ASP A 107 -16.44 -7.42 17.93
CA ASP A 107 -17.14 -6.63 16.92
C ASP A 107 -18.41 -5.92 17.45
N ILE A 108 -18.93 -6.30 18.63
CA ILE A 108 -20.13 -5.68 19.18
C ILE A 108 -19.76 -4.35 19.87
N PRO A 109 -20.35 -3.21 19.48
CA PRO A 109 -20.13 -1.92 20.13
C PRO A 109 -20.37 -2.00 21.66
N ASN A 110 -19.53 -1.35 22.45
CA ASN A 110 -19.52 -1.37 23.94
C ASN A 110 -19.09 -2.69 24.62
N LEU A 111 -18.86 -3.79 23.89
CA LEU A 111 -18.28 -5.02 24.45
C LEU A 111 -16.75 -5.08 24.22
N SER A 112 -16.27 -4.48 23.13
CA SER A 112 -14.85 -4.39 22.76
C SER A 112 -13.94 -3.89 23.90
N SER A 113 -14.28 -2.78 24.58
CA SER A 113 -13.52 -2.28 25.74
C SER A 113 -13.41 -3.29 26.86
N ASN A 114 -14.52 -3.92 27.20
CA ASN A 114 -14.59 -4.86 28.32
C ASN A 114 -13.74 -6.11 28.04
N ILE A 115 -13.79 -6.60 26.78
CA ILE A 115 -12.96 -7.73 26.33
C ILE A 115 -11.48 -7.33 26.34
N LEU A 116 -11.14 -6.17 25.79
CA LEU A 116 -9.78 -5.65 25.81
C LEU A 116 -9.24 -5.52 27.25
N HIS A 117 -9.98 -4.85 28.15
CA HIS A 117 -9.60 -4.73 29.57
C HIS A 117 -9.41 -6.08 30.26
N SER A 118 -10.29 -7.04 29.98
CA SER A 118 -10.20 -8.40 30.56
C SER A 118 -8.99 -9.17 30.01
N LEU A 119 -8.65 -8.97 28.74
CA LEU A 119 -7.47 -9.60 28.14
C LEU A 119 -6.19 -9.00 28.73
N ILE A 120 -6.15 -7.67 28.90
CA ILE A 120 -5.00 -6.96 29.47
C ILE A 120 -4.75 -7.38 30.91
N SER A 121 -5.81 -7.52 31.72
CA SER A 121 -5.68 -7.94 33.12
C SER A 121 -5.14 -9.37 33.24
N LEU A 122 -5.42 -10.25 32.28
CA LEU A 122 -4.84 -11.59 32.19
C LEU A 122 -3.41 -11.58 31.64
N LEU A 123 -3.11 -10.71 30.68
CA LEU A 123 -1.80 -10.65 30.04
C LEU A 123 -0.72 -10.04 30.94
N GLN A 124 -1.07 -9.03 31.76
CA GLN A 124 -0.12 -8.34 32.63
C GLN A 124 0.68 -9.28 33.57
N PRO A 125 0.07 -10.20 34.33
CA PRO A 125 0.82 -11.14 35.16
C PRO A 125 1.67 -12.12 34.33
N ASP A 126 1.24 -12.50 33.14
CA ASP A 126 2.01 -13.39 32.27
C ASP A 126 3.21 -12.70 31.62
N ILE A 127 3.11 -11.40 31.32
CA ILE A 127 4.26 -10.57 30.92
C ILE A 127 5.32 -10.59 32.02
N GLU A 128 4.91 -10.42 33.29
CA GLU A 128 5.85 -10.42 34.41
C GLU A 128 6.46 -11.80 34.66
N LYS A 129 5.68 -12.88 34.52
CA LYS A 129 6.21 -14.26 34.55
C LYS A 129 7.18 -14.51 33.40
N TYR A 130 6.86 -14.07 32.18
CA TYR A 130 7.75 -14.18 31.02
C TYR A 130 9.07 -13.43 31.27
N LYS A 131 9.01 -12.21 31.80
CA LYS A 131 10.22 -11.45 32.18
C LYS A 131 11.06 -12.16 33.26
N SER A 132 10.43 -12.93 34.14
CA SER A 132 11.15 -13.68 35.16
C SER A 132 12.00 -14.83 34.60
N ILE A 133 11.69 -15.34 33.40
CA ILE A 133 12.43 -16.42 32.73
C ILE A 133 13.90 -16.03 32.50
N GLN A 134 14.20 -14.75 32.27
CA GLN A 134 15.58 -14.27 32.10
C GLN A 134 16.46 -14.51 33.34
N LYS A 135 15.86 -14.56 34.55
CA LYS A 135 16.61 -14.85 35.79
C LYS A 135 17.13 -16.29 35.85
N LEU A 136 16.65 -17.16 34.96
CA LEU A 136 17.09 -18.55 34.83
C LEU A 136 18.31 -18.69 33.89
N ILE A 137 18.73 -17.61 33.23
CA ILE A 137 19.95 -17.57 32.41
C ILE A 137 21.18 -17.50 33.33
N GLN A 138 22.14 -18.40 33.13
CA GLN A 138 23.42 -18.40 33.84
C GLN A 138 24.57 -18.17 32.86
N THR A 139 25.70 -17.63 33.33
CA THR A 139 26.93 -17.60 32.52
C THR A 139 27.46 -19.02 32.38
N SER A 140 27.87 -19.40 31.16
CA SER A 140 28.38 -20.73 30.87
C SER A 140 29.59 -21.04 31.76
N PRO A 141 29.64 -22.22 32.40
CA PRO A 141 30.77 -22.60 33.24
C PRO A 141 32.08 -22.78 32.44
N ASN A 142 32.00 -22.96 31.12
CA ASN A 142 33.15 -23.20 30.24
C ASN A 142 33.63 -21.95 29.48
N ASP A 143 32.77 -20.94 29.32
CA ASP A 143 33.10 -19.69 28.63
C ASP A 143 32.33 -18.52 29.29
N PRO A 144 33.00 -17.66 30.09
CA PRO A 144 32.37 -16.53 30.76
C PRO A 144 31.73 -15.52 29.79
N SER A 145 32.09 -15.56 28.49
CA SER A 145 31.51 -14.70 27.46
C SER A 145 30.20 -15.23 26.88
N ARG A 146 29.79 -16.47 27.22
CA ARG A 146 28.56 -17.11 26.74
C ARG A 146 27.53 -17.30 27.85
N GLN A 147 26.26 -17.12 27.51
CA GLN A 147 25.12 -17.37 28.41
C GLN A 147 24.47 -18.72 28.08
N GLN A 148 24.11 -19.50 29.10
CA GLN A 148 23.48 -20.81 28.99
C GLN A 148 22.19 -20.89 29.81
N PHE A 149 21.17 -21.50 29.20
CA PHE A 149 19.89 -21.83 29.84
C PHE A 149 19.99 -23.27 30.39
N ILE A 150 20.47 -23.41 31.63
CA ILE A 150 20.60 -24.73 32.29
C ILE A 150 19.38 -24.97 33.16
N LEU A 151 18.41 -25.71 32.63
CA LEU A 151 17.21 -26.11 33.38
C LEU A 151 17.27 -27.58 33.78
N ASN A 152 16.79 -27.88 35.00
CA ASN A 152 16.41 -29.25 35.37
C ASN A 152 15.02 -29.59 34.79
N ASN A 153 14.64 -30.88 34.79
CA ASN A 153 13.39 -31.35 34.17
C ASN A 153 12.13 -30.65 34.70
N ASP A 154 12.06 -30.37 36.01
CA ASP A 154 10.92 -29.67 36.61
C ASP A 154 10.83 -28.20 36.16
N SER A 155 11.97 -27.53 35.98
CA SER A 155 12.02 -26.14 35.49
C SER A 155 11.71 -26.04 33.99
N ILE A 156 11.97 -27.10 33.20
CA ILE A 156 11.55 -27.18 31.79
C ILE A 156 10.03 -27.16 31.68
N HIS A 157 9.34 -27.99 32.48
CA HIS A 157 7.89 -28.03 32.47
C HIS A 157 7.27 -26.70 32.88
N ALA A 158 7.77 -26.09 33.96
CA ALA A 158 7.30 -24.77 34.42
C ALA A 158 7.54 -23.66 33.38
N CYS A 159 8.70 -23.64 32.72
CA CYS A 159 8.97 -22.68 31.63
C CYS A 159 8.02 -22.86 30.45
N SER A 160 7.80 -24.11 30.03
CA SER A 160 6.92 -24.42 28.89
C SER A 160 5.49 -23.94 29.14
N GLN A 161 4.97 -24.14 30.36
CA GLN A 161 3.65 -23.64 30.74
C GLN A 161 3.54 -22.11 30.67
N ILE A 162 4.57 -21.38 31.15
CA ILE A 162 4.59 -19.91 31.08
C ILE A 162 4.63 -19.45 29.62
N LEU A 163 5.49 -20.04 28.78
CA LEU A 163 5.66 -19.65 27.38
C LEU A 163 4.40 -19.90 26.53
N ASN A 164 3.73 -21.04 26.76
CA ASN A 164 2.50 -21.38 26.05
C ASN A 164 1.33 -20.49 26.47
N SER A 165 1.15 -20.30 27.77
CA SER A 165 0.10 -19.42 28.32
C SER A 165 0.25 -17.99 27.78
N PHE A 166 1.47 -17.47 27.80
CA PHE A 166 1.80 -16.15 27.26
C PHE A 166 1.55 -16.05 25.75
N SER A 167 2.02 -17.03 24.97
CA SER A 167 1.83 -17.07 23.51
C SER A 167 0.34 -17.14 23.12
N ASN A 168 -0.47 -17.88 23.88
CA ASN A 168 -1.90 -18.02 23.64
C ASN A 168 -2.64 -16.69 23.83
N LEU A 169 -2.33 -15.96 24.91
CA LEU A 169 -2.92 -14.64 25.15
C LEU A 169 -2.49 -13.60 24.12
N LEU A 170 -1.22 -13.63 23.68
CA LEU A 170 -0.75 -12.77 22.59
C LEU A 170 -1.50 -13.03 21.28
N HIS A 171 -1.75 -14.30 20.95
CA HIS A 171 -2.52 -14.66 19.76
C HIS A 171 -3.96 -14.15 19.84
N ALA A 172 -4.65 -14.38 20.97
CA ALA A 172 -6.00 -13.88 21.18
C ALA A 172 -6.07 -12.35 21.09
N PHE A 173 -5.10 -11.66 21.69
CA PHE A 173 -5.01 -10.21 21.58
C PHE A 173 -4.83 -9.75 20.13
N SER A 174 -3.92 -10.39 19.41
CA SER A 174 -3.58 -10.08 18.03
C SER A 174 -4.80 -10.21 17.10
N SER A 175 -5.62 -11.25 17.28
CA SER A 175 -6.86 -11.45 16.54
C SER A 175 -7.95 -10.41 16.88
N ILE A 176 -8.08 -10.05 18.16
CA ILE A 176 -9.11 -9.11 18.64
C ILE A 176 -8.74 -7.65 18.35
N ALA A 177 -7.44 -7.32 18.39
CA ALA A 177 -6.98 -5.94 18.19
C ALA A 177 -7.37 -5.38 16.81
N ASN A 178 -7.32 -6.22 15.78
CA ASN A 178 -7.68 -5.86 14.41
C ASN A 178 -9.19 -5.59 14.24
N THR A 179 -10.04 -6.23 15.04
CA THR A 179 -11.50 -6.06 14.94
C THR A 179 -12.00 -4.84 15.71
N CYS A 180 -11.29 -4.41 16.75
CA CYS A 180 -11.69 -3.29 17.61
C CYS A 180 -11.29 -1.91 17.06
N LEU A 181 -11.43 -1.66 15.76
CA LEU A 181 -11.20 -0.33 15.18
C LEU A 181 -12.29 0.66 15.64
N LEU A 182 -11.98 1.97 15.68
CA LEU A 182 -12.92 2.97 16.20
C LEU A 182 -14.18 3.07 15.33
N ASP A 183 -15.35 2.96 15.94
CA ASP A 183 -16.62 3.41 15.37
C ASP A 183 -16.78 4.94 15.53
N ASP A 184 -17.55 5.56 14.63
CA ASP A 184 -17.71 7.01 14.43
C ASP A 184 -18.35 7.81 15.59
N ASP A 185 -18.56 7.22 16.77
CA ASP A 185 -19.31 7.88 17.84
C ASP A 185 -18.45 8.83 18.70
N ASN A 186 -18.63 10.13 18.48
CA ASN A 186 -17.75 11.22 18.95
C ASN A 186 -17.57 11.34 20.48
N ASN A 187 -18.50 10.85 21.30
CA ASN A 187 -18.51 11.12 22.74
C ASN A 187 -17.63 10.20 23.60
N GLN A 188 -17.20 9.03 23.08
CA GLN A 188 -16.35 8.10 23.86
C GLN A 188 -14.88 8.08 23.41
N GLN A 189 -14.52 8.80 22.34
CA GLN A 189 -13.23 8.72 21.66
C GLN A 189 -12.01 9.01 22.57
N GLN A 190 -12.09 9.98 23.48
CA GLN A 190 -10.96 10.35 24.35
C GLN A 190 -10.58 9.28 25.39
N ASN A 191 -11.57 8.59 25.98
CA ASN A 191 -11.30 7.53 26.95
C ASN A 191 -10.70 6.30 26.26
N TYR A 192 -11.15 6.00 25.03
CA TYR A 192 -10.55 4.96 24.20
C TYR A 192 -9.13 5.31 23.77
N PHE A 193 -8.85 6.57 23.45
CA PHE A 193 -7.52 7.03 23.08
C PHE A 193 -6.48 6.74 24.16
N GLN A 194 -6.73 7.15 25.42
CA GLN A 194 -5.76 6.95 26.51
C GLN A 194 -5.54 5.47 26.83
N THR A 195 -6.61 4.68 26.81
CA THR A 195 -6.53 3.23 27.05
C THR A 195 -5.70 2.53 25.97
N ARG A 196 -5.96 2.85 24.69
CA ARG A 196 -5.21 2.30 23.55
C ARG A 196 -3.76 2.76 23.52
N LEU A 197 -3.49 4.02 23.84
CA LEU A 197 -2.13 4.56 23.90
C LEU A 197 -1.31 3.87 25.00
N THR A 198 -1.89 3.69 26.18
CA THR A 198 -1.26 2.95 27.29
C THR A 198 -0.93 1.52 26.87
N LEU A 199 -1.83 0.88 26.14
CA LEU A 199 -1.62 -0.48 25.62
C LEU A 199 -0.47 -0.57 24.64
N VAL A 200 -0.49 0.30 23.63
CA VAL A 200 0.59 0.36 22.63
C VAL A 200 1.93 0.57 23.35
N HIS A 201 1.98 1.46 24.34
CA HIS A 201 3.18 1.70 25.13
C HIS A 201 3.65 0.45 25.91
N GLN A 202 2.74 -0.28 26.57
CA GLN A 202 3.07 -1.51 27.29
C GLN A 202 3.64 -2.60 26.37
N PHE A 203 3.05 -2.80 25.19
CA PHE A 203 3.55 -3.78 24.23
C PHE A 203 4.88 -3.38 23.60
N ILE A 204 5.11 -2.07 23.38
CA ILE A 204 6.41 -1.57 22.94
C ILE A 204 7.49 -1.82 24.01
N GLN A 205 7.18 -1.61 25.29
CA GLN A 205 8.09 -1.96 26.39
C GLN A 205 8.37 -3.46 26.45
N LEU A 206 7.38 -4.31 26.18
CA LEU A 206 7.55 -5.76 26.09
C LEU A 206 8.49 -6.15 24.92
N ILE A 207 8.31 -5.58 23.73
CA ILE A 207 9.21 -5.80 22.59
C ILE A 207 10.64 -5.37 22.94
N THR A 208 10.78 -4.20 23.55
CA THR A 208 12.07 -3.68 24.01
C THR A 208 12.75 -4.66 24.96
N TYR A 209 12.00 -5.16 25.94
CA TYR A 209 12.49 -6.15 26.89
C TYR A 209 12.92 -7.45 26.19
N ILE A 210 12.09 -7.99 25.30
CA ILE A 210 12.35 -9.22 24.53
C ILE A 210 13.69 -9.14 23.77
N ILE A 211 13.99 -7.96 23.24
CA ILE A 211 15.20 -7.72 22.44
C ILE A 211 16.44 -7.59 23.30
N HIS A 212 16.32 -6.94 24.46
CA HIS A 212 17.41 -6.88 25.44
C HIS A 212 17.71 -8.25 26.06
N ALA A 213 16.71 -9.12 26.17
CA ALA A 213 16.88 -10.46 26.74
C ALA A 213 17.72 -11.39 25.84
N ARG A 214 17.86 -11.10 24.53
CA ARG A 214 18.68 -11.84 23.56
C ARG A 214 18.55 -13.38 23.65
N PHE A 215 17.34 -13.90 23.84
CA PHE A 215 17.09 -15.34 23.94
C PHE A 215 17.54 -16.12 22.69
N ASP A 216 17.67 -15.46 21.54
CA ASP A 216 18.25 -15.98 20.29
C ASP A 216 19.71 -16.44 20.43
N LEU A 217 20.48 -15.81 21.33
CA LEU A 217 21.90 -16.13 21.54
C LEU A 217 22.14 -17.10 22.70
N VAL A 218 21.10 -17.50 23.43
CA VAL A 218 21.25 -18.32 24.62
C VAL A 218 21.25 -19.81 24.25
N GLU A 219 22.36 -20.48 24.52
CA GLU A 219 22.47 -21.93 24.37
C GLU A 219 21.51 -22.63 25.36
N CYS A 220 20.44 -23.24 24.83
CA CYS A 220 19.44 -23.94 25.62
C CYS A 220 19.71 -25.45 25.70
N SER A 221 19.60 -26.04 26.88
CA SER A 221 19.73 -27.50 27.07
C SER A 221 18.62 -28.30 26.40
N SER A 222 17.46 -27.68 26.14
CA SER A 222 16.30 -28.28 25.48
C SER A 222 15.91 -27.53 24.20
N LYS A 223 15.94 -28.23 23.07
CA LYS A 223 15.49 -27.70 21.76
C LYS A 223 14.01 -27.28 21.79
N LYS A 224 13.19 -27.94 22.61
CA LYS A 224 11.77 -27.61 22.78
C LYS A 224 11.59 -26.20 23.37
N ILE A 225 12.28 -25.90 24.48
CA ILE A 225 12.19 -24.59 25.14
C ILE A 225 12.73 -23.48 24.25
N HIS A 226 13.82 -23.74 23.51
CA HIS A 226 14.37 -22.79 22.56
C HIS A 226 13.33 -22.40 21.48
N ASN A 227 12.64 -23.38 20.91
CA ASN A 227 11.58 -23.12 19.93
C ASN A 227 10.39 -22.36 20.53
N GLU A 228 9.97 -22.71 21.75
CA GLU A 228 8.87 -22.01 22.45
C GLU A 228 9.23 -20.56 22.80
N LEU A 229 10.50 -20.28 23.12
CA LEU A 229 11.02 -18.93 23.31
C LEU A 229 10.96 -18.13 22.00
N ILE A 230 11.48 -18.67 20.90
CA ILE A 230 11.42 -18.02 19.57
C ILE A 230 9.97 -17.78 19.16
N HIS A 231 9.07 -18.74 19.39
CA HIS A 231 7.66 -18.59 19.08
C HIS A 231 7.01 -17.47 19.89
N ALA A 232 7.24 -17.40 21.21
CA ALA A 232 6.74 -16.32 22.07
C ALA A 232 7.25 -14.93 21.62
N GLN A 233 8.53 -14.84 21.22
CA GLN A 233 9.10 -13.61 20.67
C GLN A 233 8.44 -13.22 19.35
N THR A 234 8.30 -14.16 18.42
CA THR A 234 7.67 -13.95 17.11
C THR A 234 6.22 -13.47 17.26
N ARG A 235 5.44 -14.08 18.16
CA ARG A 235 4.06 -13.66 18.47
C ARG A 235 3.96 -12.27 19.10
N SER A 236 4.98 -11.86 19.86
CA SER A 236 5.02 -10.50 20.41
C SER A 236 5.19 -9.44 19.32
N PHE A 237 6.01 -9.71 18.29
CA PHE A 237 6.12 -8.83 17.11
C PHE A 237 4.84 -8.77 16.29
N GLU A 238 4.18 -9.91 16.07
CA GLU A 238 2.88 -9.97 15.37
C GLU A 238 1.81 -9.15 16.11
N CYS A 239 1.76 -9.27 17.44
CA CYS A 239 0.84 -8.52 18.28
C CYS A 239 0.98 -7.00 18.08
N VAL A 240 2.21 -6.47 18.11
CA VAL A 240 2.45 -5.03 17.86
C VAL A 240 2.17 -4.64 16.41
N THR A 241 2.43 -5.55 15.47
CA THR A 241 2.09 -5.33 14.05
C THR A 241 0.58 -5.09 13.88
N ASN A 242 -0.25 -5.86 14.58
CA ASN A 242 -1.70 -5.71 14.57
C ASN A 242 -2.23 -4.52 15.40
N LEU A 243 -1.37 -3.85 16.16
CA LEU A 243 -1.69 -2.58 16.83
C LEU A 243 -1.42 -1.34 15.96
N ILE A 244 -0.68 -1.48 14.86
CA ILE A 244 -0.37 -0.38 13.92
C ILE A 244 -1.63 0.33 13.40
N PRO A 245 -2.73 -0.36 13.01
CA PRO A 245 -3.96 0.31 12.58
C PRO A 245 -4.51 1.29 13.64
N TRP A 246 -4.36 1.00 14.92
CA TRP A 246 -4.78 1.92 15.99
C TRP A 246 -3.92 3.18 16.01
N LEU A 247 -2.59 3.05 15.85
CA LEU A 247 -1.69 4.21 15.71
C LEU A 247 -2.08 5.07 14.50
N SER A 248 -2.46 4.44 13.39
CA SER A 248 -2.94 5.13 12.18
C SER A 248 -4.18 5.99 12.45
N GLN A 249 -5.21 5.36 13.03
CA GLN A 249 -6.45 6.06 13.34
C GLN A 249 -6.23 7.20 14.35
N MET A 250 -5.39 6.97 15.36
CA MET A 250 -5.02 8.01 16.32
C MET A 250 -4.29 9.19 15.68
N LEU A 251 -3.39 8.94 14.73
CA LEU A 251 -2.70 9.99 13.97
C LEU A 251 -3.68 10.84 13.16
N VAL A 252 -4.67 10.22 12.52
CA VAL A 252 -5.70 10.94 11.76
C VAL A 252 -6.59 11.77 12.68
N LEU A 253 -7.16 11.16 13.73
CA LEU A 253 -8.15 11.80 14.60
C LEU A 253 -7.56 12.91 15.47
N TYR A 254 -6.31 12.77 15.90
CA TYR A 254 -5.66 13.70 16.84
C TYR A 254 -4.53 14.51 16.19
N ASN A 255 -4.50 14.62 14.86
CA ASN A 255 -3.46 15.36 14.13
C ASN A 255 -3.33 16.83 14.58
N SER A 256 -4.39 17.42 15.13
CA SER A 256 -4.41 18.79 15.64
C SER A 256 -3.75 18.97 17.02
N ASN A 257 -3.54 17.90 17.79
CA ASN A 257 -2.93 17.96 19.12
C ASN A 257 -1.43 17.61 19.04
N GLN A 258 -0.57 18.61 19.31
CA GLN A 258 0.89 18.48 19.21
C GLN A 258 1.48 17.47 20.21
N ASP A 259 0.94 17.36 21.43
CA ASP A 259 1.46 16.45 22.46
C ASP A 259 1.20 14.99 22.09
N ASN A 260 -0.02 14.67 21.65
CA ASN A 260 -0.39 13.33 21.18
C ASN A 260 0.46 12.91 19.97
N ARG A 261 0.69 13.84 19.05
CA ARG A 261 1.52 13.62 17.87
C ARG A 261 2.97 13.29 18.25
N ARG A 262 3.53 14.02 19.22
CA ARG A 262 4.88 13.79 19.73
C ARG A 262 5.00 12.42 20.40
N MET A 263 4.03 12.04 21.23
CA MET A 263 4.04 10.72 21.87
C MET A 263 4.02 9.59 20.84
N ILE A 264 3.19 9.69 19.80
CA ILE A 264 3.14 8.68 18.73
C ILE A 264 4.46 8.63 17.94
N GLN A 265 5.10 9.79 17.70
CA GLN A 265 6.41 9.85 17.07
C GLN A 265 7.48 9.14 17.90
N GLU A 266 7.52 9.37 19.21
CA GLU A 266 8.47 8.73 20.13
C GLU A 266 8.28 7.20 20.12
N LEU A 267 7.03 6.72 20.08
CA LEU A 267 6.72 5.29 19.97
C LEU A 267 7.20 4.69 18.64
N ILE A 268 6.92 5.35 17.51
CA ILE A 268 7.38 4.89 16.18
C ILE A 268 8.91 4.87 16.12
N THR A 269 9.56 5.92 16.60
CA THR A 269 11.03 6.05 16.71
C THR A 269 11.60 4.85 17.46
N HIS A 270 11.02 4.56 18.63
CA HIS A 270 11.46 3.47 19.49
C HIS A 270 11.29 2.10 18.82
N ILE A 271 10.17 1.84 18.13
CA ILE A 271 9.98 0.58 17.39
C ILE A 271 11.03 0.44 16.29
N ILE A 272 11.30 1.51 15.55
CA ILE A 272 12.28 1.50 14.46
C ILE A 272 13.68 1.20 14.99
N ASP A 273 14.16 1.94 15.99
CA ASP A 273 15.49 1.70 16.57
C ASP A 273 15.64 0.29 17.11
N THR A 274 14.57 -0.21 17.71
CA THR A 274 14.51 -1.52 18.36
C THR A 274 14.49 -2.68 17.33
N CYS A 275 13.78 -2.54 16.21
CA CYS A 275 13.65 -3.61 15.19
C CYS A 275 14.75 -3.58 14.13
N THR A 276 15.30 -2.41 13.82
CA THR A 276 16.38 -2.21 12.84
C THR A 276 17.55 -3.19 12.97
N PRO A 277 18.08 -3.49 14.19
CA PRO A 277 19.18 -4.43 14.33
C PRO A 277 18.81 -5.90 14.09
N LEU A 278 17.53 -6.28 14.22
CA LEU A 278 17.06 -7.68 14.21
C LEU A 278 16.87 -8.27 12.82
N ILE A 279 16.84 -7.44 11.78
CA ILE A 279 16.63 -7.90 10.40
C ILE A 279 17.84 -8.73 9.90
N ASP A 280 18.91 -8.82 10.69
CA ASP A 280 20.18 -9.43 10.29
C ASP A 280 20.13 -10.94 10.47
N ILE A 281 19.79 -11.64 9.39
CA ILE A 281 19.65 -13.09 9.37
C ILE A 281 20.96 -13.81 9.71
N ASN A 282 22.12 -13.14 9.61
CA ASN A 282 23.39 -13.74 10.01
C ASN A 282 23.58 -13.78 11.53
N ASN A 283 22.84 -12.95 12.26
CA ASN A 283 23.00 -12.72 13.70
C ASN A 283 21.77 -13.10 14.53
N PHE A 284 20.61 -13.35 13.91
CA PHE A 284 19.35 -13.62 14.58
C PHE A 284 18.58 -14.79 13.93
N ASP A 285 17.69 -15.43 14.70
CA ASP A 285 16.77 -16.42 14.15
C ASP A 285 15.93 -15.82 13.03
N LYS A 286 15.74 -16.60 11.98
CA LYS A 286 15.05 -16.19 10.77
C LYS A 286 13.59 -15.76 11.00
N SER A 287 12.90 -16.42 11.92
CA SER A 287 11.50 -16.11 12.25
C SER A 287 11.42 -14.73 12.90
N ILE A 288 12.39 -14.41 13.75
CA ILE A 288 12.52 -13.09 14.39
C ILE A 288 12.82 -12.03 13.33
N ALA A 289 13.78 -12.26 12.43
CA ALA A 289 14.14 -11.31 11.38
C ALA A 289 12.96 -11.00 10.43
N ILE A 290 12.17 -12.03 10.07
CA ILE A 290 10.97 -11.87 9.24
C ILE A 290 9.89 -11.09 9.99
N SER A 291 9.63 -11.39 11.26
CA SER A 291 8.58 -10.71 12.04
C SER A 291 8.94 -9.28 12.41
N SER A 292 10.21 -9.01 12.79
CA SER A 292 10.71 -7.63 12.98
C SER A 292 10.62 -6.83 11.70
N GLY A 293 10.94 -7.48 10.58
CA GLY A 293 10.78 -6.91 9.27
C GLY A 293 9.33 -6.57 8.95
N THR A 294 8.42 -7.53 9.12
CA THR A 294 6.98 -7.33 8.89
C THR A 294 6.43 -6.15 9.71
N LEU A 295 6.83 -6.03 10.97
CA LEU A 295 6.48 -4.88 11.82
C LEU A 295 6.98 -3.56 11.23
N LEU A 296 8.24 -3.47 10.81
CA LEU A 296 8.79 -2.29 10.15
C LEU A 296 8.04 -1.94 8.86
N SER A 297 7.66 -2.94 8.06
CA SER A 297 6.83 -2.74 6.86
C SER A 297 5.44 -2.18 7.19
N SER A 298 4.86 -2.56 8.33
CA SER A 298 3.53 -2.11 8.71
C SER A 298 3.53 -0.67 9.24
N ILE A 299 4.68 -0.18 9.73
CA ILE A 299 4.83 1.23 10.15
C ILE A 299 4.92 2.19 8.97
N VAL A 300 5.45 1.74 7.83
CA VAL A 300 5.65 2.55 6.60
C VAL A 300 4.44 3.39 6.18
N PRO A 301 3.19 2.88 6.18
CA PRO A 301 2.01 3.69 5.83
C PRO A 301 1.68 4.77 6.86
N LEU A 302 1.96 4.56 8.16
CA LEU A 302 1.66 5.54 9.24
C LEU A 302 2.43 6.85 9.03
N THR A 303 3.69 6.70 8.66
CA THR A 303 4.60 7.79 8.37
C THR A 303 4.12 8.64 7.18
N ARG A 304 3.32 8.10 6.24
CA ARG A 304 2.73 8.89 5.13
C ARG A 304 1.67 9.92 5.57
N GLN A 305 1.20 9.89 6.82
CA GLN A 305 0.16 10.79 7.34
C GLN A 305 0.73 12.10 7.95
N ASN A 306 1.52 12.86 7.16
CA ASN A 306 2.09 14.17 7.53
C ASN A 306 3.07 14.18 8.72
N LEU A 307 3.65 13.05 9.13
CA LEU A 307 4.72 13.05 10.13
C LEU A 307 6.00 13.69 9.53
N PRO A 308 6.70 14.58 10.27
CA PRO A 308 7.98 15.19 9.85
C PRO A 308 9.11 14.16 9.93
N ILE A 309 9.11 13.22 8.99
CA ILE A 309 10.03 12.07 8.93
C ILE A 309 11.48 12.49 8.75
N ASP A 310 11.71 13.60 8.05
CA ASP A 310 13.01 14.24 7.86
C ASP A 310 13.73 14.58 9.18
N GLN A 311 12.98 14.66 10.28
CA GLN A 311 13.48 14.95 11.63
C GLN A 311 13.76 13.70 12.48
N MET A 312 13.36 12.50 12.03
CA MET A 312 13.51 11.26 12.81
C MET A 312 14.84 10.55 12.47
N ASN A 313 15.82 10.65 13.36
CA ASN A 313 17.14 10.02 13.17
C ASN A 313 17.07 8.50 13.04
N SER A 314 16.14 7.84 13.72
CA SER A 314 15.93 6.39 13.69
C SER A 314 15.54 5.88 12.30
N ILE A 315 14.72 6.65 11.57
CA ILE A 315 14.39 6.34 10.18
C ILE A 315 15.66 6.46 9.33
N LYS A 316 16.45 7.52 9.47
CA LYS A 316 17.73 7.66 8.76
C LYS A 316 18.70 6.50 9.06
N HIS A 317 18.77 6.04 10.32
CA HIS A 317 19.57 4.89 10.71
C HIS A 317 19.08 3.57 10.10
N LEU A 318 17.76 3.32 10.09
CA LEU A 318 17.17 2.17 9.41
C LEU A 318 17.52 2.18 7.92
N ILE A 319 17.41 3.34 7.28
CA ILE A 319 17.75 3.52 5.86
C ILE A 319 19.22 3.22 5.62
N HIS A 320 20.12 3.85 6.38
CA HIS A 320 21.56 3.61 6.28
C HIS A 320 21.91 2.14 6.51
N ARG A 321 21.22 1.45 7.45
CA ARG A 321 21.48 0.04 7.74
C ARG A 321 21.03 -0.88 6.60
N ILE A 322 19.83 -0.67 6.07
CA ILE A 322 19.33 -1.39 4.87
C ILE A 322 20.30 -1.21 3.71
N LEU A 323 20.90 -0.02 3.61
CA LEU A 323 21.84 0.32 2.54
C LEU A 323 23.23 -0.23 2.66
N SER A 324 23.74 -0.30 3.89
CA SER A 324 25.00 -0.99 4.16
C SER A 324 24.90 -2.50 3.95
N TRP A 325 23.69 -3.07 3.95
CA TRP A 325 23.48 -4.46 3.58
C TRP A 325 23.38 -4.57 2.06
N ASN A 326 24.45 -5.06 1.44
CA ASN A 326 24.33 -5.74 0.16
C ASN A 326 23.25 -6.81 0.33
N ILE A 327 22.04 -6.58 -0.18
CA ILE A 327 20.98 -7.58 -0.17
C ILE A 327 21.47 -8.72 -1.08
N VAL A 328 22.18 -9.69 -0.49
CA VAL A 328 22.59 -10.92 -1.16
C VAL A 328 21.34 -11.76 -1.31
N ILE A 329 20.64 -11.53 -2.43
CA ILE A 329 19.48 -12.31 -2.88
C ILE A 329 19.98 -13.71 -3.22
N ASN A 330 20.06 -14.61 -2.23
CA ASN A 330 20.22 -16.04 -2.50
C ASN A 330 19.30 -16.90 -1.62
N SER A 331 18.32 -17.54 -2.27
CA SER A 331 17.33 -18.52 -1.76
C SER A 331 15.88 -18.02 -1.54
N LYS A 332 14.91 -18.94 -1.72
CA LYS A 332 13.44 -18.76 -1.60
C LYS A 332 12.97 -18.08 -0.31
N THR A 333 13.79 -18.03 0.73
CA THR A 333 13.44 -17.38 2.00
C THR A 333 13.90 -15.93 2.12
N ASN A 334 14.76 -15.47 1.20
CA ASN A 334 15.03 -14.04 1.01
C ASN A 334 13.86 -13.31 0.36
N PHE A 335 12.86 -14.01 -0.20
CA PHE A 335 11.75 -13.36 -0.92
C PHE A 335 10.86 -12.49 -0.02
N GLN A 336 10.61 -12.90 1.23
CA GLN A 336 9.83 -12.10 2.18
C GLN A 336 10.60 -10.87 2.67
N LEU A 337 11.91 -11.04 2.93
CA LEU A 337 12.81 -9.94 3.29
C LEU A 337 13.11 -9.01 2.09
N TYR A 338 13.04 -9.53 0.87
CA TYR A 338 13.10 -8.77 -0.38
C TYR A 338 11.82 -7.95 -0.60
N LYS A 339 10.63 -8.53 -0.40
CA LYS A 339 9.36 -7.79 -0.41
C LYS A 339 9.33 -6.70 0.65
N LEU A 340 9.84 -7.02 1.83
CA LEU A 340 9.99 -6.07 2.93
C LEU A 340 10.93 -4.91 2.55
N SER A 341 12.11 -5.22 2.02
CA SER A 341 13.04 -4.18 1.57
C SER A 341 12.40 -3.36 0.46
N ILE A 342 11.74 -3.94 -0.56
CA ILE A 342 10.98 -3.16 -1.56
C ILE A 342 9.94 -2.23 -0.92
N LYS A 343 9.18 -2.69 0.08
CA LYS A 343 8.18 -1.85 0.78
C LYS A 343 8.83 -0.74 1.60
N ILE A 344 9.95 -1.00 2.27
CA ILE A 344 10.72 0.02 2.98
C ILE A 344 11.47 0.95 1.99
N ILE A 345 11.83 0.49 0.80
CA ILE A 345 12.44 1.30 -0.26
C ILE A 345 11.41 2.23 -0.89
N SER A 346 10.22 1.71 -1.17
CA SER A 346 9.06 2.49 -1.57
C SER A 346 8.70 3.54 -0.50
N PHE A 347 8.99 3.24 0.76
CA PHE A 347 8.88 4.21 1.86
C PHE A 347 9.96 5.30 1.81
N ILE A 348 11.22 4.93 1.60
CA ILE A 348 12.36 5.85 1.46
C ILE A 348 12.13 6.86 0.33
N ILE A 349 11.75 6.36 -0.86
CA ILE A 349 11.46 7.18 -2.06
C ILE A 349 10.40 8.24 -1.79
N LEU A 350 9.45 7.94 -0.89
CA LEU A 350 8.34 8.84 -0.59
C LEU A 350 8.64 9.86 0.52
N THR A 351 9.78 9.76 1.22
CA THR A 351 9.97 10.45 2.51
C THR A 351 11.22 11.32 2.63
N ASP A 352 12.36 10.98 2.02
CA ASP A 352 13.57 11.82 2.08
C ASP A 352 14.45 11.70 0.83
N GLN A 353 14.69 12.82 0.14
CA GLN A 353 15.46 12.90 -1.10
C GLN A 353 16.93 12.52 -0.89
N GLN A 354 17.57 12.96 0.20
CA GLN A 354 18.99 12.67 0.47
C GLN A 354 19.22 11.20 0.83
N SER A 355 18.36 10.64 1.70
CA SER A 355 18.42 9.21 2.03
C SER A 355 18.10 8.33 0.83
N THR A 356 17.19 8.76 -0.07
CA THR A 356 16.94 8.07 -1.34
C THR A 356 18.15 8.14 -2.28
N GLU A 357 18.88 9.26 -2.31
CA GLU A 357 20.13 9.41 -3.07
C GLU A 357 21.24 8.49 -2.59
N GLN A 358 21.51 8.49 -1.29
CA GLN A 358 22.46 7.57 -0.71
C GLN A 358 22.02 6.11 -0.94
N PHE A 359 20.70 5.88 -0.97
CA PHE A 359 20.13 4.55 -1.12
C PHE A 359 20.47 3.89 -2.45
N PHE A 360 19.99 4.50 -3.52
CA PHE A 360 20.18 3.93 -4.83
C PHE A 360 21.65 3.97 -5.26
N ARG A 361 22.44 4.98 -4.82
CA ARG A 361 23.88 4.96 -5.06
C ARG A 361 24.54 3.70 -4.48
N GLN A 362 24.18 3.25 -3.28
CA GLN A 362 24.76 2.04 -2.66
C GLN A 362 24.20 0.73 -3.21
N ILE A 363 22.92 0.68 -3.62
CA ILE A 363 22.30 -0.52 -4.23
C ILE A 363 22.73 -0.74 -5.67
N PHE A 364 22.97 0.33 -6.43
CA PHE A 364 23.28 0.25 -7.86
C PHE A 364 24.77 0.44 -8.18
N GLN A 365 25.61 0.93 -7.24
CA GLN A 365 27.07 0.85 -7.35
C GLN A 365 27.63 -0.58 -7.53
N PRO A 366 27.08 -1.64 -6.91
CA PRO A 366 27.59 -3.00 -7.06
C PRO A 366 27.33 -3.62 -8.43
N LEU A 367 26.55 -3.01 -9.33
CA LEU A 367 26.30 -3.56 -10.67
C LEU A 367 27.59 -3.78 -11.47
N ASP A 368 28.60 -2.93 -11.30
CA ASP A 368 29.94 -3.13 -11.92
C ASP A 368 30.68 -4.37 -11.37
N THR A 369 30.27 -4.90 -10.22
CA THR A 369 30.83 -6.13 -9.60
C THR A 369 30.02 -7.36 -9.97
N LEU A 370 28.69 -7.24 -10.05
CA LEU A 370 27.77 -8.30 -10.49
C LEU A 370 27.90 -8.60 -11.99
N LEU A 371 28.20 -7.60 -12.82
CA LEU A 371 28.45 -7.76 -14.26
C LEU A 371 29.82 -8.39 -14.59
N LYS A 372 30.70 -8.60 -13.60
CA LYS A 372 32.03 -9.20 -13.78
C LYS A 372 32.05 -10.73 -13.64
N GLU A 373 30.93 -11.38 -13.31
CA GLU A 373 30.78 -12.83 -13.39
C GLU A 373 29.80 -13.23 -14.50
N PRO A 374 30.24 -13.39 -15.77
CA PRO A 374 29.33 -13.60 -16.89
C PRO A 374 28.76 -15.02 -16.99
N ALA A 375 29.08 -15.94 -16.06
CA ALA A 375 29.02 -17.38 -16.37
C ALA A 375 27.96 -18.20 -15.60
N ASN A 376 27.37 -17.72 -14.51
CA ASN A 376 26.51 -18.58 -13.67
C ASN A 376 25.05 -18.13 -13.48
N PHE A 377 24.64 -16.97 -14.00
CA PHE A 377 23.25 -16.50 -13.86
C PHE A 377 22.29 -16.98 -14.97
N PHE A 378 22.81 -17.45 -16.10
CA PHE A 378 21.99 -17.75 -17.29
C PHE A 378 21.46 -19.18 -17.39
N ASN A 379 21.66 -20.01 -16.37
CA ASN A 379 21.22 -21.41 -16.37
C ASN A 379 20.13 -21.68 -15.32
N HIS A 380 19.06 -20.88 -15.32
CA HIS A 380 17.73 -21.38 -14.94
C HIS A 380 16.65 -20.60 -15.68
N GLN A 381 15.90 -21.30 -16.54
CA GLN A 381 14.62 -20.84 -17.05
C GLN A 381 13.75 -20.40 -15.87
N GLN A 382 13.15 -19.20 -15.94
CA GLN A 382 12.06 -18.64 -15.10
C GLN A 382 12.35 -17.46 -14.14
N ASP A 383 13.55 -16.92 -14.02
CA ASP A 383 13.75 -15.74 -13.15
C ASP A 383 13.62 -14.40 -13.92
N GLN A 384 12.44 -14.18 -14.53
CA GLN A 384 12.02 -12.93 -15.22
C GLN A 384 11.59 -11.81 -14.22
N TYR A 385 12.11 -11.78 -12.99
CA TYR A 385 11.54 -10.96 -11.91
C TYR A 385 11.80 -9.44 -12.02
N LEU A 386 12.68 -9.00 -12.92
CA LEU A 386 12.94 -7.59 -13.19
C LEU A 386 12.12 -7.03 -14.37
N ILE A 387 11.49 -7.90 -15.15
CA ILE A 387 10.67 -7.48 -16.29
C ILE A 387 9.23 -7.32 -15.79
N PRO A 388 8.61 -6.14 -15.91
CA PRO A 388 7.21 -5.97 -15.56
C PRO A 388 6.34 -6.94 -16.36
N LYS A 389 5.50 -7.71 -15.65
CA LYS A 389 4.50 -8.57 -16.28
C LYS A 389 3.44 -7.69 -16.96
N ASN A 390 3.11 -8.01 -18.20
CA ASN A 390 2.07 -7.34 -18.95
C ASN A 390 0.85 -8.27 -19.08
N SER A 391 -0.34 -7.70 -19.15
CA SER A 391 -1.58 -8.46 -19.40
C SER A 391 -1.82 -8.73 -20.89
N LEU A 392 -1.01 -8.12 -21.77
CA LEU A 392 -1.02 -8.30 -23.23
C LEU A 392 0.41 -8.69 -23.67
N ASP A 393 0.81 -9.92 -23.38
CA ASP A 393 2.19 -10.37 -23.58
C ASP A 393 2.52 -10.48 -25.08
N GLY A 394 3.60 -9.83 -25.51
CA GLY A 394 4.02 -9.81 -26.93
C GLY A 394 3.36 -8.74 -27.79
N GLN A 395 2.48 -7.91 -27.22
CA GLN A 395 2.03 -6.69 -27.89
C GLN A 395 3.18 -5.68 -27.92
N GLU A 396 3.68 -5.38 -29.13
CA GLU A 396 4.79 -4.43 -29.35
C GLU A 396 4.36 -3.19 -30.15
N SER A 397 3.11 -3.13 -30.61
CA SER A 397 2.58 -2.01 -31.40
C SER A 397 2.51 -0.73 -30.55
N ILE A 398 2.12 -0.85 -29.28
CA ILE A 398 2.10 0.24 -28.29
C ILE A 398 2.73 -0.28 -27.00
N PRO A 399 4.03 -0.03 -26.77
CA PRO A 399 4.74 -0.63 -25.65
C PRO A 399 4.24 -0.06 -24.32
N SER A 400 4.10 -0.93 -23.33
CA SER A 400 3.88 -0.53 -21.94
C SER A 400 5.12 0.19 -21.39
N VAL A 401 4.89 1.26 -20.64
CA VAL A 401 5.94 2.06 -20.00
C VAL A 401 5.74 2.12 -18.50
N ILE A 402 6.83 2.28 -17.76
CA ILE A 402 6.81 2.52 -16.31
C ILE A 402 7.34 3.93 -16.05
N GLY A 403 6.63 4.67 -15.20
CA GLY A 403 7.06 5.97 -14.70
C GLY A 403 6.87 6.09 -13.19
N PRO A 404 7.70 6.90 -12.50
CA PRO A 404 7.54 7.14 -11.06
C PRO A 404 6.33 8.03 -10.76
N MET A 405 5.62 7.74 -9.67
CA MET A 405 4.59 8.60 -9.10
C MET A 405 5.06 9.12 -7.74
N THR A 406 5.07 10.44 -7.55
CA THR A 406 5.58 11.08 -6.32
C THR A 406 4.70 12.27 -5.93
N ARG A 407 4.99 12.88 -4.76
CA ARG A 407 4.30 14.09 -4.29
C ARG A 407 4.95 15.40 -4.77
N SER A 408 6.07 15.33 -5.50
CA SER A 408 6.80 16.50 -5.99
C SER A 408 7.55 16.18 -7.29
N LEU A 409 7.58 17.13 -8.22
CA LEU A 409 8.32 16.99 -9.47
C LEU A 409 9.83 16.85 -9.24
N SER A 410 10.36 17.44 -8.18
CA SER A 410 11.76 17.24 -7.76
C SER A 410 12.07 15.77 -7.45
N ASN A 411 11.14 15.04 -6.84
CA ASN A 411 11.31 13.60 -6.61
C ASN A 411 11.19 12.80 -7.90
N ILE A 412 10.36 13.24 -8.87
CA ILE A 412 10.32 12.61 -10.21
C ILE A 412 11.67 12.75 -10.90
N HIS A 413 12.20 13.98 -10.99
CA HIS A 413 13.54 14.25 -11.55
C HIS A 413 14.59 13.36 -10.90
N PHE A 414 14.63 13.38 -9.57
CA PHE A 414 15.61 12.66 -8.79
C PHE A 414 15.55 11.14 -9.02
N VAL A 415 14.37 10.52 -8.91
CA VAL A 415 14.19 9.06 -9.12
C VAL A 415 14.50 8.66 -10.57
N PHE A 416 14.06 9.45 -11.55
CA PHE A 416 14.27 9.13 -12.96
C PHE A 416 15.75 9.17 -13.33
N LYS A 417 16.47 10.22 -12.92
CA LYS A 417 17.93 10.35 -13.09
C LYS A 417 18.66 9.15 -12.50
N LEU A 418 18.29 8.79 -11.27
CA LEU A 418 18.89 7.72 -10.51
C LEU A 418 18.70 6.34 -11.16
N ILE A 419 17.49 6.05 -11.67
CA ILE A 419 17.23 4.83 -12.45
C ILE A 419 18.14 4.75 -13.67
N LEU A 420 18.30 5.84 -14.43
CA LEU A 420 19.18 5.85 -15.59
C LEU A 420 20.67 5.70 -15.22
N GLU A 421 21.10 6.22 -14.07
CA GLU A 421 22.46 6.04 -13.54
C GLU A 421 22.79 4.56 -13.25
N THR A 422 21.78 3.71 -13.04
CA THR A 422 21.94 2.25 -12.86
C THR A 422 22.28 1.50 -14.16
N LYS A 423 22.22 2.17 -15.31
CA LYS A 423 22.42 1.58 -16.65
C LYS A 423 21.48 0.39 -16.92
N PRO A 424 20.15 0.56 -16.79
CA PRO A 424 19.17 -0.54 -16.88
C PRO A 424 19.20 -1.30 -18.22
N TRP A 425 19.68 -0.66 -19.28
CA TRP A 425 19.91 -1.25 -20.61
C TRP A 425 20.94 -2.39 -20.63
N LEU A 426 21.71 -2.59 -19.56
CA LEU A 426 22.60 -3.75 -19.42
C LEU A 426 21.88 -5.02 -18.95
N VAL A 427 20.64 -4.89 -18.47
CA VAL A 427 19.85 -5.98 -17.89
C VAL A 427 18.55 -6.19 -18.66
N ASP A 428 17.91 -5.11 -19.14
CA ASP A 428 16.70 -5.18 -19.96
C ASP A 428 16.99 -4.71 -21.41
N PRO A 429 16.90 -5.62 -22.41
CA PRO A 429 17.16 -5.27 -23.81
C PRO A 429 16.11 -4.32 -24.42
N LYS A 430 14.96 -4.10 -23.77
CA LYS A 430 13.95 -3.13 -24.22
C LYS A 430 14.31 -1.69 -23.86
N VAL A 431 15.23 -1.48 -22.92
CA VAL A 431 15.60 -0.15 -22.46
C VAL A 431 16.67 0.46 -23.37
N HIS A 432 16.41 1.69 -23.83
CA HIS A 432 17.39 2.43 -24.63
C HIS A 432 18.61 2.81 -23.78
N ASN A 433 19.82 2.68 -24.34
CA ASN A 433 21.06 3.16 -23.73
C ASN A 433 21.16 4.68 -23.85
N ILE A 434 20.36 5.37 -23.04
CA ILE A 434 20.30 6.83 -22.95
C ILE A 434 20.51 7.19 -21.47
N PRO A 435 21.68 7.74 -21.11
CA PRO A 435 21.91 8.25 -19.77
C PRO A 435 21.11 9.54 -19.55
N TRP A 436 20.93 9.92 -18.28
CA TRP A 436 20.33 11.20 -17.94
C TRP A 436 21.14 12.38 -18.52
N ARG A 437 20.50 13.24 -19.31
CA ARG A 437 21.10 14.42 -19.93
C ARG A 437 20.83 15.69 -19.12
N ASN A 438 21.71 15.99 -18.17
CA ASN A 438 21.60 17.23 -17.35
C ASN A 438 21.55 18.48 -18.23
N ASP A 439 22.33 18.55 -19.30
CA ASP A 439 22.36 19.71 -20.19
C ASP A 439 20.97 20.01 -20.79
N LEU A 440 20.21 18.97 -21.20
CA LEU A 440 18.86 19.13 -21.74
C LEU A 440 17.87 19.61 -20.66
N PHE A 441 17.99 19.10 -19.44
CA PHE A 441 17.20 19.55 -18.30
C PHE A 441 17.45 21.03 -17.98
N GLU A 442 18.73 21.40 -17.83
CA GLU A 442 19.15 22.77 -17.46
C GLU A 442 18.88 23.78 -18.57
N GLU A 443 19.12 23.44 -19.83
CA GLU A 443 18.79 24.32 -20.96
C GLU A 443 17.27 24.61 -21.01
N SER A 444 16.46 23.62 -20.67
CA SER A 444 15.00 23.76 -20.65
C SER A 444 14.49 24.65 -19.52
N GLN A 445 15.19 24.66 -18.37
CA GLN A 445 14.90 25.56 -17.24
C GLN A 445 15.25 27.02 -17.54
N ASN A 446 16.32 27.27 -18.29
CA ASN A 446 16.94 28.59 -18.39
C ASN A 446 16.55 29.37 -19.66
N LYS A 447 15.46 29.01 -20.33
CA LYS A 447 15.03 29.68 -21.57
C LYS A 447 13.55 30.03 -21.58
N LYS A 448 13.20 31.07 -22.35
CA LYS A 448 11.82 31.36 -22.70
C LYS A 448 11.29 30.28 -23.65
N LEU A 449 10.36 29.48 -23.13
CA LEU A 449 9.71 28.39 -23.84
C LEU A 449 8.47 28.84 -24.63
N CYS A 450 8.12 28.07 -25.66
CA CYS A 450 6.84 28.11 -26.34
C CYS A 450 6.06 26.81 -26.06
N PHE A 451 4.82 26.92 -25.60
CA PHE A 451 3.94 25.79 -25.32
C PHE A 451 2.80 25.72 -26.33
N GLY A 452 2.54 24.51 -26.82
CA GLY A 452 1.33 24.17 -27.55
C GLY A 452 0.24 23.84 -26.55
N VAL A 453 -1.02 24.08 -26.90
CA VAL A 453 -2.13 23.82 -25.98
C VAL A 453 -3.23 23.06 -26.70
N ILE A 454 -3.65 21.95 -26.09
CA ILE A 454 -4.80 21.17 -26.53
C ILE A 454 -5.95 21.42 -25.55
N GLN A 455 -6.94 22.20 -25.97
CA GLN A 455 -8.18 22.41 -25.19
C GLN A 455 -9.34 21.54 -25.68
N PHE A 456 -9.25 21.05 -26.92
CA PHE A 456 -10.24 20.17 -27.52
C PHE A 456 -9.56 19.15 -28.44
N ASP A 457 -9.82 17.86 -28.21
CA ASP A 457 -9.21 16.75 -28.95
C ASP A 457 -10.02 16.29 -30.17
N GLN A 458 -11.03 17.08 -30.56
CA GLN A 458 -12.03 16.77 -31.61
C GLN A 458 -13.08 15.72 -31.22
N LEU A 459 -13.07 15.21 -29.99
CA LEU A 459 -13.94 14.13 -29.56
C LEU A 459 -14.75 14.46 -28.32
N VAL A 460 -14.12 15.04 -27.30
CA VAL A 460 -14.71 15.27 -25.97
C VAL A 460 -14.39 16.66 -25.46
N HIS A 461 -15.40 17.41 -25.04
CA HIS A 461 -15.24 18.71 -24.42
C HIS A 461 -14.80 18.59 -22.95
N LEU A 462 -14.03 19.57 -22.49
CA LEU A 462 -13.57 19.62 -21.10
C LEU A 462 -14.70 20.03 -20.16
N SER A 463 -14.81 19.35 -19.03
CA SER A 463 -15.69 19.84 -17.98
C SER A 463 -15.18 21.17 -17.39
N PRO A 464 -16.08 22.00 -16.82
CA PRO A 464 -15.74 23.27 -16.20
C PRO A 464 -14.45 23.28 -15.34
N PRO A 465 -14.21 22.32 -14.43
CA PRO A 465 -13.01 22.33 -13.60
C PRO A 465 -11.73 22.07 -14.40
N VAL A 466 -11.79 21.21 -15.43
CA VAL A 466 -10.66 20.92 -16.30
C VAL A 466 -10.37 22.12 -17.21
N GLN A 467 -11.41 22.77 -17.73
CA GLN A 467 -11.28 24.01 -18.49
C GLN A 467 -10.67 25.12 -17.63
N ARG A 468 -11.08 25.25 -16.37
CA ARG A 468 -10.48 26.21 -15.43
C ARG A 468 -9.01 25.91 -15.15
N ALA A 469 -8.65 24.64 -14.98
CA ALA A 469 -7.25 24.23 -14.83
C ALA A 469 -6.40 24.64 -16.05
N MET A 470 -6.90 24.39 -17.27
CA MET A 470 -6.25 24.85 -18.51
C MET A 470 -6.07 26.36 -18.53
N ASN A 471 -7.10 27.12 -18.17
CA ASN A 471 -7.05 28.58 -18.14
C ASN A 471 -6.04 29.12 -17.11
N ILE A 472 -5.94 28.49 -15.94
CA ILE A 472 -4.93 28.84 -14.92
C ILE A 472 -3.52 28.61 -15.48
N ALA A 473 -3.27 27.44 -16.09
CA ALA A 473 -1.96 27.09 -16.64
C ALA A 473 -1.54 28.05 -17.76
N ILE A 474 -2.43 28.34 -18.71
CA ILE A 474 -2.18 29.27 -19.83
C ILE A 474 -1.81 30.66 -19.28
N LYS A 475 -2.67 31.24 -18.44
CA LYS A 475 -2.44 32.59 -17.88
C LYS A 475 -1.18 32.66 -17.04
N ALA A 476 -0.90 31.64 -16.24
CA ALA A 476 0.29 31.56 -15.42
C ALA A 476 1.57 31.59 -16.26
N LEU A 477 1.61 30.81 -17.34
CA LEU A 477 2.76 30.75 -18.24
C LEU A 477 2.94 32.03 -19.05
N GLU A 478 1.86 32.64 -19.53
CA GLU A 478 1.91 33.95 -20.20
C GLU A 478 2.47 35.03 -19.27
N GLN A 479 2.03 35.06 -18.00
CA GLN A 479 2.54 35.99 -16.99
C GLN A 479 4.01 35.74 -16.62
N ALA A 480 4.46 34.48 -16.68
CA ALA A 480 5.87 34.11 -16.55
C ALA A 480 6.70 34.44 -17.81
N GLY A 481 6.05 34.97 -18.86
CA GLY A 481 6.71 35.44 -20.08
C GLY A 481 6.89 34.36 -21.14
N HIS A 482 6.29 33.18 -21.00
CA HIS A 482 6.28 32.13 -22.02
C HIS A 482 5.30 32.44 -23.15
N GLN A 483 5.49 31.82 -24.31
CA GLN A 483 4.54 31.92 -25.41
C GLN A 483 3.59 30.72 -25.40
N ILE A 484 2.31 30.99 -25.65
CA ILE A 484 1.28 29.97 -25.85
C ILE A 484 0.82 29.99 -27.32
N ILE A 485 0.66 28.81 -27.91
CA ILE A 485 0.03 28.63 -29.23
C ILE A 485 -1.02 27.51 -29.15
N GLU A 486 -2.07 27.61 -29.96
CA GLU A 486 -3.02 26.52 -30.13
C GLU A 486 -2.38 25.35 -30.88
N TRP A 487 -2.60 24.13 -30.40
CA TRP A 487 -2.14 22.93 -31.08
C TRP A 487 -3.26 22.33 -31.92
N ASP A 488 -3.02 22.18 -33.23
CA ASP A 488 -3.98 21.60 -34.16
C ASP A 488 -4.21 20.10 -33.86
N THR A 489 -5.44 19.76 -33.48
CA THR A 489 -5.90 18.41 -33.12
C THR A 489 -6.75 17.73 -34.20
N THR A 490 -6.87 18.31 -35.40
CA THR A 490 -7.72 17.78 -36.48
C THR A 490 -7.41 16.33 -36.87
N ASP A 491 -6.18 15.87 -36.65
CA ASP A 491 -5.70 14.52 -36.92
C ASP A 491 -5.75 13.58 -35.70
N HIS A 492 -6.19 14.04 -34.52
CA HIS A 492 -6.25 13.20 -33.32
C HIS A 492 -7.26 12.04 -33.42
N PRO A 493 -8.47 12.20 -34.01
CA PRO A 493 -9.39 11.08 -34.20
C PRO A 493 -8.81 9.93 -35.03
N GLU A 494 -7.98 10.25 -36.02
CA GLU A 494 -7.26 9.28 -36.84
C GLU A 494 -6.31 8.43 -35.96
N GLY A 495 -5.52 9.10 -35.11
CA GLY A 495 -4.60 8.45 -34.18
C GLY A 495 -5.32 7.60 -33.14
N LEU A 496 -6.39 8.12 -32.52
CA LEU A 496 -7.19 7.34 -31.57
C LEU A 496 -7.75 6.06 -32.20
N GLY A 497 -8.27 6.16 -33.42
CA GLY A 497 -8.78 5.00 -34.15
C GLY A 497 -7.72 3.92 -34.39
N MET A 498 -6.46 4.31 -34.64
CA MET A 498 -5.35 3.35 -34.72
C MET A 498 -5.04 2.72 -33.35
N LEU A 499 -4.97 3.54 -32.29
CA LEU A 499 -4.67 3.08 -30.93
C LEU A 499 -5.69 2.05 -30.44
N VAL A 500 -6.97 2.32 -30.63
CA VAL A 500 -8.06 1.41 -30.23
C VAL A 500 -7.91 0.06 -30.91
N LYS A 501 -7.70 0.04 -32.23
CA LYS A 501 -7.49 -1.20 -32.99
C LYS A 501 -6.25 -1.96 -32.54
N MET A 502 -5.17 -1.27 -32.20
CA MET A 502 -3.92 -1.90 -31.73
C MET A 502 -4.04 -2.54 -30.35
N PHE A 503 -4.86 -1.98 -29.46
CA PHE A 503 -5.11 -2.56 -28.13
C PHE A 503 -6.07 -3.74 -28.16
N GLN A 504 -7.01 -3.76 -29.11
CA GLN A 504 -8.01 -4.82 -29.26
C GLN A 504 -7.58 -5.92 -30.26
N ALA A 505 -6.35 -5.84 -30.78
CA ALA A 505 -5.88 -6.64 -31.91
C ALA A 505 -5.92 -8.17 -31.69
N ASP A 506 -5.76 -8.62 -30.44
CA ASP A 506 -5.82 -10.04 -30.07
C ASP A 506 -7.25 -10.57 -29.88
N GLY A 507 -8.24 -9.69 -29.98
CA GLY A 507 -9.64 -9.98 -29.71
C GLY A 507 -9.98 -10.27 -28.25
N GLY A 508 -9.14 -9.83 -27.30
CA GLY A 508 -9.33 -10.03 -25.86
C GLY A 508 -8.89 -11.40 -25.34
N LYS A 509 -8.16 -12.19 -26.14
CA LYS A 509 -7.74 -13.56 -25.80
C LYS A 509 -6.80 -13.60 -24.61
N ASP A 510 -5.84 -12.68 -24.52
CA ASP A 510 -4.89 -12.67 -23.40
C ASP A 510 -5.58 -12.34 -22.08
N ILE A 511 -6.49 -11.36 -22.10
CA ILE A 511 -7.30 -11.00 -20.93
C ILE A 511 -8.22 -12.17 -20.55
N GLN A 512 -8.90 -12.80 -21.51
CA GLN A 512 -9.76 -13.95 -21.23
C GLN A 512 -8.98 -15.10 -20.61
N LYS A 513 -7.79 -15.41 -21.14
CA LYS A 513 -6.90 -16.44 -20.58
C LYS A 513 -6.50 -16.14 -19.14
N ALA A 514 -6.29 -14.87 -18.79
CA ALA A 514 -6.00 -14.47 -17.41
C ALA A 514 -7.21 -14.63 -16.50
N LEU A 515 -8.41 -14.26 -16.96
CA LEU A 515 -9.67 -14.43 -16.23
C LEU A 515 -10.01 -15.90 -16.01
N ASP A 516 -9.74 -16.77 -16.97
CA ASP A 516 -9.99 -18.22 -16.86
C ASP A 516 -9.18 -18.87 -15.70
N LEU A 517 -8.06 -18.26 -15.28
CA LEU A 517 -7.27 -18.75 -14.16
C LEU A 517 -7.93 -18.47 -12.80
N SER A 518 -8.65 -17.35 -12.66
CA SER A 518 -9.32 -16.97 -11.42
C SER A 518 -10.81 -17.35 -11.41
N GLY A 519 -11.44 -17.46 -12.58
CA GLY A 519 -12.88 -17.60 -12.74
C GLY A 519 -13.65 -16.28 -12.55
N GLU A 520 -12.96 -15.14 -12.48
CA GLU A 520 -13.57 -13.83 -12.30
C GLU A 520 -14.15 -13.28 -13.62
N PRO A 521 -15.24 -12.49 -13.56
CA PRO A 521 -15.78 -11.82 -14.74
C PRO A 521 -14.91 -10.64 -15.16
N ILE A 522 -15.03 -10.23 -16.42
CA ILE A 522 -14.48 -8.95 -16.88
C ILE A 522 -15.13 -7.79 -16.11
N ILE A 523 -14.32 -6.85 -15.65
CA ILE A 523 -14.80 -5.66 -14.94
C ILE A 523 -15.52 -4.75 -15.94
N GLN A 524 -16.70 -4.25 -15.57
CA GLN A 524 -17.43 -3.27 -16.38
C GLN A 524 -16.57 -2.03 -16.62
N GLY A 525 -16.53 -1.55 -17.86
CA GLY A 525 -15.68 -0.43 -18.29
C GLY A 525 -14.25 -0.83 -18.65
N ALA A 526 -13.87 -2.11 -18.53
CA ALA A 526 -12.57 -2.58 -18.99
C ALA A 526 -12.46 -2.45 -20.52
N PHE A 527 -11.38 -1.82 -20.96
CA PHE A 527 -11.09 -1.65 -22.37
C PHE A 527 -10.42 -2.91 -22.95
N VAL A 528 -11.24 -3.83 -23.45
CA VAL A 528 -10.81 -5.14 -23.96
C VAL A 528 -11.36 -5.38 -25.37
N GLY A 529 -10.64 -6.16 -26.17
CA GLY A 529 -11.13 -6.60 -27.48
C GLY A 529 -12.21 -7.68 -27.36
N SER A 530 -12.83 -8.00 -28.50
CA SER A 530 -13.69 -9.16 -28.70
C SER A 530 -13.25 -9.94 -29.95
N THR A 531 -13.86 -11.10 -30.19
CA THR A 531 -13.64 -11.88 -31.42
C THR A 531 -13.91 -11.08 -32.70
N GLU A 532 -14.74 -10.03 -32.65
CA GLU A 532 -15.03 -9.15 -33.79
C GLU A 532 -13.91 -8.13 -34.07
N THR A 533 -13.09 -7.83 -33.07
CA THR A 533 -11.97 -6.89 -33.17
C THR A 533 -10.63 -7.59 -33.42
N GLU A 534 -10.59 -8.92 -33.37
CA GLU A 534 -9.38 -9.69 -33.65
C GLU A 534 -8.90 -9.42 -35.09
N ILE A 535 -7.61 -9.16 -35.23
CA ILE A 535 -6.98 -8.94 -36.54
C ILE A 535 -5.85 -9.93 -36.79
N SER A 536 -5.61 -10.21 -38.07
CA SER A 536 -4.47 -11.02 -38.48
C SER A 536 -3.14 -10.31 -38.24
N VAL A 537 -2.06 -11.09 -38.21
CA VAL A 537 -0.68 -10.57 -38.14
C VAL A 537 -0.40 -9.55 -39.25
N TYR A 538 -0.87 -9.82 -40.47
CA TYR A 538 -0.68 -8.92 -41.60
C TYR A 538 -1.41 -7.57 -41.40
N GLU A 539 -2.65 -7.60 -40.92
CA GLU A 539 -3.40 -6.37 -40.61
C GLU A 539 -2.75 -5.57 -39.48
N ASN A 540 -2.24 -6.23 -38.44
CA ASN A 540 -1.46 -5.57 -37.40
C ASN A 540 -0.19 -4.90 -37.97
N TRP A 541 0.49 -5.52 -38.93
CA TRP A 541 1.62 -4.87 -39.63
C TRP A 541 1.19 -3.66 -40.45
N GLN A 542 0.02 -3.70 -41.10
CA GLN A 542 -0.53 -2.53 -41.80
C GLN A 542 -0.86 -1.40 -40.81
N LEU A 543 -1.43 -1.71 -39.64
CA LEU A 543 -1.64 -0.73 -38.57
C LEU A 543 -0.33 -0.12 -38.08
N ASN A 544 0.71 -0.93 -37.87
CA ASN A 544 2.03 -0.44 -37.49
C ASN A 544 2.63 0.50 -38.55
N SER A 545 2.49 0.16 -39.83
CA SER A 545 2.90 1.03 -40.95
C SER A 545 2.11 2.35 -40.98
N ALA A 546 0.79 2.29 -40.77
CA ALA A 546 -0.06 3.47 -40.68
C ALA A 546 0.34 4.38 -39.51
N ARG A 547 0.60 3.81 -38.33
CA ARG A 547 1.10 4.54 -37.16
C ARG A 547 2.44 5.23 -37.45
N THR A 548 3.36 4.58 -38.16
CA THR A 548 4.63 5.22 -38.55
C THR A 548 4.40 6.42 -39.47
N LYS A 549 3.50 6.31 -40.45
CA LYS A 549 3.13 7.45 -41.31
C LYS A 549 2.50 8.59 -40.51
N TYR A 550 1.62 8.26 -39.56
CA TYR A 550 1.03 9.23 -38.65
C TYR A 550 2.08 9.92 -37.78
N ALA A 551 3.07 9.17 -37.25
CA ALA A 551 4.18 9.73 -36.48
C ALA A 551 5.02 10.72 -37.31
N ILE A 552 5.28 10.42 -38.59
CA ILE A 552 5.98 11.32 -39.51
C ILE A 552 5.18 12.62 -39.69
N LYS A 553 3.89 12.52 -40.02
CA LYS A 553 2.98 13.68 -40.18
C LYS A 553 2.93 14.53 -38.89
N TYR A 554 2.83 13.89 -37.73
CA TYR A 554 2.78 14.58 -36.44
C TYR A 554 4.10 15.30 -36.12
N LEU A 555 5.25 14.69 -36.44
CA LEU A 555 6.56 15.31 -36.30
C LEU A 555 6.75 16.49 -37.25
N GLU A 556 6.31 16.37 -38.50
CA GLU A 556 6.31 17.47 -39.48
C GLU A 556 5.45 18.64 -38.98
N LYS A 557 4.23 18.35 -38.50
CA LYS A 557 3.34 19.34 -37.86
C LYS A 557 4.04 20.04 -36.69
N TRP A 558 4.67 19.26 -35.80
CA TRP A 558 5.44 19.82 -34.69
C TRP A 558 6.55 20.74 -35.19
N ASN A 559 7.37 20.30 -36.13
CA ASN A 559 8.48 21.11 -36.67
C ASN A 559 8.00 22.38 -37.37
N LYS A 560 6.85 22.34 -38.04
CA LYS A 560 6.27 23.48 -38.75
C LYS A 560 5.83 24.61 -37.82
N THR A 561 5.57 24.32 -36.54
CA THR A 561 5.23 25.36 -35.54
C THR A 561 6.29 26.46 -35.43
N LYS A 562 7.54 26.21 -35.84
CA LYS A 562 8.58 27.25 -35.93
C LYS A 562 8.16 28.49 -36.74
N GLU A 563 7.25 28.31 -37.70
CA GLU A 563 6.70 29.37 -38.55
C GLU A 563 5.77 30.33 -37.80
N ILE A 564 5.20 29.89 -36.67
CA ILE A 564 4.25 30.66 -35.84
C ILE A 564 4.79 30.99 -34.45
N THR A 565 5.87 30.34 -34.02
CA THR A 565 6.55 30.67 -32.75
C THR A 565 7.36 31.96 -32.87
N SER A 566 7.36 32.78 -31.82
CA SER A 566 8.25 33.95 -31.68
C SER A 566 9.71 33.58 -31.37
N THR A 567 9.96 32.34 -30.98
CA THR A 567 11.30 31.84 -30.61
C THR A 567 12.15 31.44 -31.82
N GLY A 568 11.55 31.34 -33.02
CA GLY A 568 12.18 30.81 -34.23
C GLY A 568 12.49 29.31 -34.17
N ARG A 569 11.96 28.60 -33.17
CA ARG A 569 12.13 27.16 -32.94
C ARG A 569 10.75 26.49 -32.89
N PRO A 570 10.63 25.21 -33.23
CA PRO A 570 9.39 24.48 -32.96
C PRO A 570 8.98 24.63 -31.49
N VAL A 571 7.68 24.50 -31.23
CA VAL A 571 7.12 24.47 -29.88
C VAL A 571 7.90 23.50 -29.00
N ASP A 572 8.17 23.89 -27.76
CA ASP A 572 9.04 23.14 -26.86
C ASP A 572 8.34 21.91 -26.27
N GLY A 573 7.02 22.01 -26.07
CA GLY A 573 6.17 20.97 -25.49
C GLY A 573 4.71 21.37 -25.57
N ILE A 574 3.80 20.44 -25.27
CA ILE A 574 2.36 20.63 -25.36
C ILE A 574 1.75 20.45 -23.97
N ILE A 575 0.85 21.36 -23.59
CA ILE A 575 0.01 21.23 -22.40
C ILE A 575 -1.33 20.68 -22.84
N SER A 576 -1.77 19.63 -22.17
CA SER A 576 -3.04 18.98 -22.45
C SER A 576 -3.66 18.49 -21.15
N PRO A 577 -4.99 18.37 -21.07
CA PRO A 577 -5.66 17.55 -20.08
C PRO A 577 -5.21 16.09 -20.21
N ILE A 578 -5.34 15.28 -19.16
CA ILE A 578 -5.23 13.81 -19.30
C ILE A 578 -6.59 13.22 -19.69
N TYR A 579 -7.63 13.79 -19.09
CA TYR A 579 -9.02 13.40 -19.18
C TYR A 579 -9.92 14.64 -19.18
N ALA A 580 -11.15 14.47 -19.67
CA ALA A 580 -12.13 15.54 -19.71
C ALA A 580 -12.82 15.80 -18.36
N LEU A 581 -12.72 14.87 -17.40
CA LEU A 581 -13.23 14.99 -16.04
C LEU A 581 -12.09 14.96 -15.00
N PRO A 582 -12.30 15.53 -13.79
CA PRO A 582 -11.34 15.43 -12.67
C PRO A 582 -11.03 13.98 -12.28
N ALA A 583 -12.07 13.16 -12.22
CA ALA A 583 -12.02 11.71 -12.03
C ALA A 583 -13.22 11.10 -12.75
N TYR A 584 -13.11 9.87 -13.24
CA TYR A 584 -14.26 9.15 -13.77
C TYR A 584 -14.94 8.34 -12.66
N PRO A 585 -16.28 8.25 -12.65
CA PRO A 585 -17.00 7.33 -11.78
C PRO A 585 -16.54 5.88 -11.97
N HIS A 586 -16.73 5.05 -10.95
CA HIS A 586 -16.47 3.62 -11.06
C HIS A 586 -17.27 3.03 -12.23
N TYR A 587 -16.64 2.08 -12.94
CA TYR A 587 -17.23 1.35 -14.07
C TYR A 587 -17.58 2.19 -15.30
N PHE A 588 -17.10 3.44 -15.39
CA PHE A 588 -17.27 4.27 -16.57
C PHE A 588 -16.48 3.69 -17.76
N GLU A 589 -17.15 3.55 -18.91
CA GLU A 589 -16.56 3.05 -20.15
C GLU A 589 -15.66 4.11 -20.78
N LEU A 590 -14.40 4.13 -20.34
CA LEU A 590 -13.43 5.10 -20.81
C LEU A 590 -12.82 4.65 -22.14
N MET A 591 -13.21 5.30 -23.24
CA MET A 591 -12.43 5.26 -24.47
C MET A 591 -11.24 6.22 -24.32
N ALA A 592 -10.03 5.79 -24.72
CA ALA A 592 -8.81 6.57 -24.55
C ALA A 592 -8.99 8.03 -25.01
N GLY A 593 -8.61 9.00 -24.15
CA GLY A 593 -8.88 10.42 -24.33
C GLY A 593 -7.64 11.23 -24.73
N TYR A 594 -7.48 12.41 -24.15
CA TYR A 594 -6.36 13.35 -24.39
C TYR A 594 -4.94 12.75 -24.22
N ASN A 595 -4.79 11.58 -23.60
CA ASN A 595 -3.52 10.85 -23.50
C ASN A 595 -3.21 9.91 -24.67
N ALA A 596 -4.18 9.62 -25.56
CA ALA A 596 -4.08 8.57 -26.57
C ALA A 596 -2.90 8.81 -27.53
N ILE A 597 -2.73 10.04 -28.02
CA ILE A 597 -1.68 10.36 -28.98
C ILE A 597 -0.29 10.22 -28.37
N ALA A 598 -0.11 10.61 -27.10
CA ALA A 598 1.16 10.46 -26.41
C ALA A 598 1.56 8.97 -26.30
N ASN A 599 0.61 8.10 -25.98
CA ASN A 599 0.83 6.65 -25.94
C ASN A 599 1.12 6.07 -27.33
N LEU A 600 0.30 6.39 -28.32
CA LEU A 600 0.44 5.88 -29.69
C LEU A 600 1.83 6.20 -30.28
N LEU A 601 2.29 7.43 -30.07
CA LEU A 601 3.53 7.97 -30.62
C LEU A 601 4.74 7.81 -29.70
N GLN A 602 4.57 7.26 -28.50
CA GLN A 602 5.62 7.09 -27.49
C GLN A 602 6.30 8.42 -27.13
N LEU A 603 5.48 9.45 -26.88
CA LEU A 603 5.93 10.78 -26.47
C LEU A 603 6.18 10.79 -24.96
N SER A 604 7.16 11.58 -24.51
CA SER A 604 7.42 11.79 -23.08
C SER A 604 6.29 12.64 -22.49
N SER A 605 5.74 12.26 -21.33
CA SER A 605 4.66 12.99 -20.67
C SER A 605 4.84 13.03 -19.15
N VAL A 606 4.62 14.19 -18.54
CA VAL A 606 4.66 14.39 -17.08
C VAL A 606 3.36 15.06 -16.61
N ILE A 607 2.76 14.50 -15.57
CA ILE A 607 1.46 14.94 -15.04
C ILE A 607 1.69 15.67 -13.71
N LEU A 608 0.99 16.80 -13.52
CA LEU A 608 0.99 17.56 -12.28
C LEU A 608 -0.41 18.07 -11.91
N PRO A 609 -0.74 18.15 -10.61
CA PRO A 609 -1.98 18.75 -10.16
C PRO A 609 -1.96 20.28 -10.33
N VAL A 610 -3.06 20.85 -10.80
CA VAL A 610 -3.19 22.31 -11.03
C VAL A 610 -4.17 22.93 -10.04
N THR A 611 -5.32 22.31 -9.81
CA THR A 611 -6.36 22.82 -8.91
C THR A 611 -7.17 21.68 -8.30
N ARG A 612 -8.10 22.01 -7.41
CA ARG A 612 -9.22 21.16 -7.03
C ARG A 612 -10.51 21.71 -7.60
N VAL A 613 -11.51 20.86 -7.74
CA VAL A 613 -12.89 21.24 -8.05
C VAL A 613 -13.45 22.13 -6.96
N ASP A 614 -14.10 23.22 -7.36
CA ASP A 614 -14.72 24.22 -6.52
C ASP A 614 -16.14 24.48 -7.05
N LEU A 615 -17.17 24.16 -6.26
CA LEU A 615 -18.56 24.22 -6.69
C LEU A 615 -19.04 25.65 -7.00
N GLN A 616 -18.36 26.68 -6.49
CA GLN A 616 -18.70 28.07 -6.81
C GLN A 616 -18.10 28.49 -8.15
N LEU A 617 -16.87 28.04 -8.44
CA LEU A 617 -16.14 28.40 -9.66
C LEU A 617 -16.46 27.49 -10.84
N ASP A 618 -16.87 26.25 -10.59
CA ASP A 618 -17.05 25.17 -11.58
C ASP A 618 -18.52 24.86 -11.87
N GLN A 619 -19.36 25.88 -11.78
CA GLN A 619 -20.79 25.78 -12.11
C GLN A 619 -20.99 25.43 -13.58
N ILE A 620 -22.03 24.65 -13.86
CA ILE A 620 -22.45 24.35 -15.23
C ILE A 620 -23.03 25.63 -15.83
N THR A 621 -22.28 26.24 -16.75
CA THR A 621 -22.75 27.41 -17.50
C THR A 621 -23.79 27.01 -18.56
N ASP A 622 -24.64 27.95 -18.96
CA ASP A 622 -25.57 27.73 -20.08
C ASP A 622 -24.81 27.45 -21.38
N GLU A 623 -23.62 28.02 -21.54
CA GLU A 623 -22.72 27.70 -22.64
C GLU A 623 -22.38 26.20 -22.63
N TYR A 624 -21.80 25.68 -21.54
CA TYR A 624 -21.43 24.26 -21.42
C TYR A 624 -22.65 23.33 -21.58
N ARG A 625 -23.80 23.68 -20.97
CA ARG A 625 -25.04 22.91 -21.10
C ARG A 625 -25.56 22.86 -22.53
N ASN A 626 -25.39 23.93 -23.30
CA ASN A 626 -25.89 24.01 -24.69
C ASN A 626 -24.83 23.62 -25.74
N MET A 627 -23.57 23.36 -25.35
CA MET A 627 -22.55 22.84 -26.26
C MET A 627 -23.03 21.55 -26.94
N LYS A 628 -22.93 21.52 -28.27
CA LYS A 628 -23.28 20.35 -29.07
C LYS A 628 -22.23 19.26 -28.83
N THR A 629 -22.67 18.08 -28.43
CA THR A 629 -21.79 16.93 -28.24
C THR A 629 -21.22 16.43 -29.56
N THR A 630 -19.98 15.98 -29.55
CA THR A 630 -19.26 15.54 -30.76
C THR A 630 -19.11 14.02 -30.87
N SER A 631 -19.33 13.29 -29.78
CA SER A 631 -19.28 11.83 -29.73
C SER A 631 -20.20 11.29 -28.63
N THR A 632 -20.45 9.98 -28.64
CA THR A 632 -21.17 9.30 -27.53
C THR A 632 -20.42 9.42 -26.21
N LEU A 633 -19.08 9.42 -26.26
CA LEU A 633 -18.24 9.64 -25.08
C LEU A 633 -18.40 11.07 -24.54
N ASP A 634 -18.53 12.06 -25.42
CA ASP A 634 -18.73 13.46 -25.03
C ASP A 634 -20.09 13.67 -24.34
N GLU A 635 -21.13 13.03 -24.87
CA GLU A 635 -22.44 12.98 -24.22
C GLU A 635 -22.36 12.33 -22.84
N ALA A 636 -21.73 11.17 -22.72
CA ALA A 636 -21.54 10.48 -21.44
C ALA A 636 -20.72 11.32 -20.43
N VAL A 637 -19.66 11.99 -20.87
CA VAL A 637 -18.84 12.89 -20.03
C VAL A 637 -19.67 14.07 -19.53
N LYS A 638 -20.47 14.66 -20.41
CA LYS A 638 -21.33 15.79 -20.08
C LYS A 638 -22.45 15.39 -19.13
N ASP A 639 -23.05 14.22 -19.33
CA ASP A 639 -24.06 13.64 -18.44
C ASP A 639 -23.48 13.36 -17.06
N VAL A 640 -22.28 12.80 -16.98
CA VAL A 640 -21.59 12.59 -15.70
C VAL A 640 -21.33 13.90 -14.97
N TYR A 641 -20.92 14.96 -15.67
CA TYR A 641 -20.71 16.26 -15.04
C TYR A 641 -22.01 17.03 -14.73
N SER A 642 -23.19 16.50 -15.07
CA SER A 642 -24.47 17.14 -14.74
C SER A 642 -24.71 17.29 -13.23
N SER A 643 -23.95 16.56 -12.40
CA SER A 643 -23.98 16.58 -10.93
C SER A 643 -22.60 16.97 -10.37
N PRO A 644 -22.19 18.26 -10.40
CA PRO A 644 -20.84 18.68 -10.03
C PRO A 644 -20.45 18.36 -8.57
N GLU A 645 -21.45 18.18 -7.69
CA GLU A 645 -21.26 17.89 -6.26
C GLU A 645 -20.49 16.58 -6.01
N ILE A 646 -20.62 15.59 -6.90
CA ILE A 646 -19.89 14.31 -6.76
C ILE A 646 -18.38 14.47 -6.98
N PHE A 647 -17.95 15.61 -7.55
CA PHE A 647 -16.56 15.93 -7.82
C PHE A 647 -15.97 16.92 -6.82
N GLU A 648 -16.71 17.34 -5.79
CA GLU A 648 -16.23 18.33 -4.82
C GLU A 648 -14.85 17.93 -4.27
N ASN A 649 -13.91 18.89 -4.25
CA ASN A 649 -12.54 18.69 -3.82
C ASN A 649 -11.69 17.68 -4.62
N CYS A 650 -12.19 17.06 -5.70
CA CYS A 650 -11.37 16.22 -6.58
C CYS A 650 -10.19 17.03 -7.15
N MET A 651 -9.02 16.39 -7.25
CA MET A 651 -7.86 17.02 -7.88
C MET A 651 -8.02 17.06 -9.39
N VAL A 652 -7.60 18.16 -10.00
CA VAL A 652 -7.58 18.36 -11.45
C VAL A 652 -6.14 18.53 -11.87
N GLY A 653 -5.66 17.62 -12.71
CA GLY A 653 -4.29 17.60 -13.23
C GLY A 653 -4.23 17.87 -14.72
N LEU A 654 -3.07 18.35 -15.17
CA LEU A 654 -2.71 18.51 -16.58
C LEU A 654 -1.43 17.72 -16.87
N GLN A 655 -1.21 17.40 -18.15
CA GLN A 655 0.02 16.80 -18.63
C GLN A 655 0.83 17.79 -19.48
N VAL A 656 2.15 17.65 -19.38
CA VAL A 656 3.13 18.28 -20.25
C VAL A 656 3.75 17.19 -21.13
N ILE A 657 3.52 17.29 -22.43
CA ILE A 657 3.97 16.33 -23.44
C ILE A 657 5.16 16.92 -24.20
N CYS A 658 6.26 16.19 -24.28
CA CYS A 658 7.43 16.50 -25.10
C CYS A 658 7.64 15.43 -26.17
N ARG A 659 8.67 15.58 -27.01
CA ARG A 659 8.94 14.58 -28.04
C ARG A 659 9.39 13.26 -27.41
N ARG A 660 9.34 12.20 -28.20
CA ARG A 660 9.88 10.90 -27.83
C ARG A 660 11.34 11.04 -27.35
N LEU A 661 11.65 10.45 -26.19
CA LEU A 661 12.97 10.49 -25.54
C LEU A 661 13.40 11.91 -25.17
N GLU A 662 12.48 12.74 -24.69
CA GLU A 662 12.77 14.06 -24.11
C GLU A 662 12.26 14.14 -22.65
N ASP A 663 12.42 13.06 -21.88
CA ASP A 663 11.91 12.95 -20.50
C ASP A 663 12.48 14.05 -19.59
N GLU A 664 13.78 14.37 -19.72
CA GLU A 664 14.42 15.45 -18.98
C GLU A 664 13.75 16.80 -19.26
N LYS A 665 13.39 17.06 -20.52
CA LYS A 665 12.70 18.28 -20.94
C LYS A 665 11.27 18.30 -20.41
N ALA A 666 10.54 17.19 -20.48
CA ALA A 666 9.18 17.09 -19.97
C ALA A 666 9.12 17.38 -18.46
N ILE A 667 10.05 16.81 -17.69
CA ILE A 667 10.18 17.05 -16.24
C ILE A 667 10.51 18.53 -15.98
N ALA A 668 11.48 19.11 -16.70
CA ALA A 668 11.82 20.52 -16.56
C ALA A 668 10.62 21.44 -16.87
N MET A 669 9.92 21.21 -17.98
CA MET A 669 8.77 22.01 -18.39
C MET A 669 7.60 21.88 -17.40
N ALA A 670 7.38 20.70 -16.82
CA ALA A 670 6.40 20.52 -15.74
C ALA A 670 6.77 21.32 -14.49
N MET A 671 8.06 21.38 -14.12
CA MET A 671 8.51 22.18 -12.97
C MET A 671 8.29 23.68 -13.19
N ILE A 672 8.56 24.18 -14.40
CA ILE A 672 8.27 25.57 -14.80
C ILE A 672 6.78 25.87 -14.69
N LEU A 673 5.93 24.96 -15.17
CA LEU A 673 4.47 25.11 -15.07
C LEU A 673 4.01 25.12 -13.60
N GLU A 674 4.55 24.24 -12.75
CA GLU A 674 4.25 24.21 -11.31
C GLU A 674 4.60 25.55 -10.63
N GLU A 675 5.79 26.09 -10.91
CA GLU A 675 6.24 27.37 -10.37
C GLU A 675 5.39 28.54 -10.88
N ALA A 676 5.11 28.59 -12.18
CA ALA A 676 4.25 29.61 -12.77
C ALA A 676 2.86 29.61 -12.13
N ILE A 677 2.24 28.44 -11.94
CA ILE A 677 0.93 28.31 -11.27
C ILE A 677 1.00 28.79 -9.82
N LYS A 678 2.04 28.42 -9.07
CA LYS A 678 2.25 28.88 -7.69
C LYS A 678 2.28 30.40 -7.63
N LEU A 679 3.11 31.04 -8.46
CA LEU A 679 3.23 32.50 -8.52
C LEU A 679 1.94 33.19 -8.97
N TYR A 680 1.24 32.63 -9.96
CA TYR A 680 -0.04 33.15 -10.44
C TYR A 680 -1.10 33.16 -9.33
N LYS A 681 -1.19 32.07 -8.56
CA LYS A 681 -2.15 31.99 -7.43
C LYS A 681 -1.81 32.95 -6.30
N THR A 682 -0.53 33.12 -5.97
CA THR A 682 -0.12 34.07 -4.92
C THR A 682 -0.40 35.53 -5.28
N LYS A 683 -0.44 35.88 -6.57
CA LYS A 683 -0.73 37.26 -7.01
C LYS A 683 -2.22 37.57 -7.19
N ASN A 684 -3.05 36.54 -7.40
CA ASN A 684 -4.48 36.70 -7.72
C ASN A 684 -5.42 36.15 -6.62
N ASN A 685 -4.87 35.58 -5.55
CA ASN A 685 -5.53 35.39 -4.25
C ASN A 685 -5.20 36.59 -3.35
#